data_AF-A0A094ZJD2-F1
#
_entry.id   AF-A0A094ZJD2-F1
#
_cell.length_a   1.000
_cell.length_b   1.000
_cell.length_c   1.000
_cell.angle_alpha   90.00
_cell.angle_beta   90.00
_cell.angle_gamma   90.00
#
_symmetry.space_group_name_H-M   'P 1'
#
loop_
_entity.id
_entity.type
_entity.pdbx_description
1 polymer ?
#
loop_
_entity_poly.entity_id
_entity_poly.type
_entity_poly.pdbx_seq_one_letter_code
_entity_poly.pdbx_strand_id
1 'polypeptide(L)'
;MTRICCTFCDMYFGKPSRLEAHLRIHTGERPYVCICGKTYTRKQHLTRHASKCPKTIPENNLSNQKEPVRVEKTYSCSQCSAGPFQKKKMVSAHMAIVHGERKHVCDKCDRAFPTASKLRRHSSKHHGYTCKLCFEQLSENPENDESVALKPIHFESFACLRRHIAEAHPKTPLQCPSCNMRFTRPAALAEHKSTHTPGGPSVRRRFICPLCSPDVTGDKDNSNSQEKDCLVAFTAKRNLDAHMRLVHANLKFPCTWRGCPVLLSTKQKLNEHMERHRLGKSVAFKSRNRRNSRNDSSRRFNDNKNLSMNNNEDYWETASQNSIIALFKRNKILNHSLELIGNTPLIQLNQIVKNEGIECELLGKCEFLNIGGSIKDRIAKRMIEEAELEGKLKPGDTIIEPTSGNTGIGLALTASLKGYRRIIVMSEKMSSEKESYLRCLGAEIVRTPASANFDHPDSLFRVSEKIKNEIGPSAHIMNQYTNPYNPIAHFDETAEEILRDCTEENGQIKLDMLVVGVGTGGTITGISRKIKMKVPNCLIVGVDPIGSILANPECQETTPYDVEGIGYDFFPTVLDTNGIDKWCKTGDHESFEMARRLIHEEGLPCGGSSGAAVAGAIRTIKELGLGKNSRIVVILPDNVRNYMSKFLSNDWMFSRGYMNFPLGDAFRNNWINDTLDELIAGLPKTVRITSEYTVKDASNLIKTENVRGLLVVENNGTKLCVLGVFDSNVLRLLFSGSVKPTDLVVKAMNKNYRQVEEVHGLDRVSRELTIESYVVLWNKESKVKPFQ
;
A
#
# COMPACT_ATOMS: atom_id res chain seq x y z
N MET A 1 7.18 16.12 16.47
CA MET A 1 8.20 16.95 17.15
C MET A 1 9.20 16.06 17.85
N THR A 2 10.38 15.92 17.24
CA THR A 2 11.53 15.16 17.73
C THR A 2 11.75 15.47 19.19
N ARG A 3 11.39 14.49 20.01
CA ARG A 3 11.57 14.50 21.45
C ARG A 3 13.03 14.13 21.68
N ILE A 4 13.89 15.13 21.84
CA ILE A 4 15.31 14.92 22.08
C ILE A 4 15.47 14.57 23.55
N CYS A 5 16.07 13.41 23.81
CA CYS A 5 16.26 12.87 25.15
C CYS A 5 17.53 13.46 25.78
N CYS A 6 17.46 13.74 27.07
CA CYS A 6 18.62 14.14 27.84
C CYS A 6 19.50 12.92 28.15
N THR A 7 20.80 13.02 27.89
CA THR A 7 21.76 11.94 28.15
C THR A 7 21.95 11.65 29.65
N PHE A 8 21.59 12.60 30.52
CA PHE A 8 21.68 12.47 31.98
C PHE A 8 20.36 12.07 32.65
N CYS A 9 19.22 12.25 31.98
CA CYS A 9 17.93 11.77 32.46
C CYS A 9 16.95 11.48 31.33
N ASP A 10 16.05 10.51 31.53
CA ASP A 10 15.12 10.02 30.51
C ASP A 10 13.99 11.02 30.15
N MET A 11 14.20 12.33 30.30
CA MET A 11 13.30 13.39 29.90
C MET A 11 13.47 13.77 28.44
N TYR A 12 12.37 14.11 27.79
CA TYR A 12 12.31 14.41 26.37
C TYR A 12 11.84 15.84 26.11
N PHE A 13 12.44 16.50 25.13
CA PHE A 13 12.17 17.90 24.79
C PHE A 13 11.86 18.05 23.30
N GLY A 14 10.82 18.79 22.96
CA GLY A 14 10.40 18.96 21.56
C GLY A 14 11.26 19.91 20.71
N LYS A 15 12.34 20.49 21.27
CA LYS A 15 13.30 21.38 20.57
C LYS A 15 14.71 21.23 21.19
N PRO A 16 15.81 21.24 20.39
CA PRO A 16 17.18 21.18 20.90
C PRO A 16 17.51 22.28 21.89
N SER A 17 17.07 23.52 21.62
CA SER A 17 17.25 24.65 22.54
C SER A 17 16.60 24.44 23.91
N ARG A 18 15.51 23.65 23.98
CA ARG A 18 14.88 23.27 25.25
C ARG A 18 15.62 22.14 25.97
N LEU A 19 16.21 21.21 25.23
CA LEU A 19 17.09 20.18 25.78
C LEU A 19 18.39 20.80 26.30
N GLU A 20 19.04 21.67 25.54
CA GLU A 20 20.28 22.33 25.94
C GLU A 20 20.08 23.17 27.21
N ALA A 21 18.98 23.93 27.26
CA ALA A 21 18.58 24.64 28.48
C ALA A 21 18.21 23.71 29.65
N HIS A 22 17.86 22.44 29.39
CA HIS A 22 17.63 21.43 30.40
C HIS A 22 18.93 20.74 30.84
N LEU A 23 19.89 20.52 29.95
CA LEU A 23 21.21 19.96 30.27
C LEU A 23 21.94 20.80 31.32
N ARG A 24 21.72 22.12 31.30
CA ARG A 24 22.19 23.07 32.32
C ARG A 24 21.70 22.79 33.76
N ILE A 25 20.66 21.98 33.93
CA ILE A 25 20.21 21.48 35.24
C ILE A 25 21.16 20.40 35.76
N HIS A 26 21.74 19.60 34.87
CA HIS A 26 22.69 18.55 35.20
C HIS A 26 24.13 19.08 35.30
N THR A 27 24.52 19.99 34.40
CA THR A 27 25.86 20.61 34.40
C THR A 27 25.99 21.76 35.39
N GLY A 28 24.88 22.37 35.81
CA GLY A 28 24.86 23.50 36.73
C GLY A 28 25.17 24.85 36.07
N GLU A 29 25.42 24.90 34.76
CA GLU A 29 25.78 26.12 34.03
C GLU A 29 24.63 27.15 33.98
N ARG A 30 24.93 28.41 34.33
CA ARG A 30 23.95 29.51 34.36
C ARG A 30 24.49 30.71 33.57
N PRO A 31 24.52 30.62 32.24
CA PRO A 31 25.25 31.58 31.40
C PRO A 31 24.57 32.96 31.28
N TYR A 32 23.33 33.11 31.75
CA TYR A 32 22.61 34.38 31.67
C TYR A 32 22.65 35.08 33.02
N VAL A 33 23.49 36.09 33.14
CA VAL A 33 23.70 36.84 34.39
C VAL A 33 23.07 38.21 34.29
N CYS A 34 22.31 38.61 35.32
CA CYS A 34 21.77 39.97 35.45
C CYS A 34 22.83 40.89 36.05
N ILE A 35 22.74 42.19 35.75
CA ILE A 35 23.59 43.24 36.34
C ILE A 35 23.51 43.23 37.88
N CYS A 36 22.41 42.73 38.48
CA CYS A 36 22.29 42.55 39.93
C CYS A 36 23.05 41.33 40.49
N GLY A 37 23.76 40.56 39.66
CA GLY A 37 24.52 39.35 40.05
C GLY A 37 23.75 38.04 39.91
N LYS A 38 22.42 38.07 39.78
CA LYS A 38 21.63 36.83 39.70
C LYS A 38 21.82 36.09 38.37
N THR A 39 22.10 34.80 38.45
CA THR A 39 22.39 33.94 37.29
C THR A 39 21.23 32.98 36.97
N TYR A 40 20.95 32.82 35.68
CA TYR A 40 19.80 32.10 35.15
C TYR A 40 20.23 31.09 34.08
N THR A 41 19.52 29.96 34.01
CA THR A 41 19.75 28.91 33.01
C THR A 41 19.14 29.24 31.64
N ARG A 42 18.20 30.21 31.56
CA ARG A 42 17.48 30.62 30.33
C ARG A 42 17.36 32.15 30.19
N LYS A 43 17.55 32.66 28.96
CA LYS A 43 17.46 34.10 28.61
C LYS A 43 16.11 34.73 29.00
N GLN A 44 15.00 34.05 28.71
CA GLN A 44 13.65 34.52 29.06
C GLN A 44 13.44 34.78 30.57
N HIS A 45 14.14 34.04 31.44
CA HIS A 45 14.05 34.24 32.88
C HIS A 45 14.88 35.45 33.32
N LEU A 46 16.03 35.68 32.67
CA LEU A 46 16.80 36.92 32.82
C LEU A 46 15.99 38.13 32.34
N THR A 47 15.39 38.09 31.14
CA THR A 47 14.59 39.21 30.61
C THR A 47 13.41 39.57 31.51
N ARG A 48 12.67 38.57 32.00
CA ARG A 48 11.58 38.78 32.96
C ARG A 48 12.08 39.37 34.27
N HIS A 49 13.26 38.93 34.73
CA HIS A 49 13.86 39.51 35.93
C HIS A 49 14.34 40.95 35.68
N ALA A 50 15.06 41.22 34.58
CA ALA A 50 15.56 42.53 34.21
C ALA A 50 14.45 43.58 34.14
N SER A 51 13.30 43.24 33.53
CA SER A 51 12.14 44.14 33.42
C SER A 51 11.53 44.60 34.76
N LYS A 52 11.82 43.89 35.86
CA LYS A 52 11.36 44.20 37.21
C LYS A 52 12.51 44.34 38.19
N CYS A 53 13.74 44.39 37.67
CA CYS A 53 14.93 44.45 38.48
C CYS A 53 15.13 45.91 38.87
N PRO A 54 15.13 46.25 40.18
CA PRO A 54 15.22 47.63 40.66
C PRO A 54 16.57 48.33 40.35
N LYS A 55 17.42 47.73 39.51
CA LYS A 55 18.73 48.22 39.06
C LYS A 55 18.84 48.33 37.53
N THR A 56 17.77 48.70 36.80
CA THR A 56 17.82 48.89 35.34
C THR A 56 17.92 50.37 34.93
N ILE A 57 18.85 50.71 34.04
CA ILE A 57 18.91 51.95 33.23
C ILE A 57 18.65 51.54 31.75
N PRO A 58 18.03 52.37 30.90
CA PRO A 58 17.55 51.96 29.57
C PRO A 58 18.67 51.56 28.59
N GLU A 59 18.26 50.71 27.64
CA GLU A 59 18.96 50.16 26.48
C GLU A 59 20.31 50.79 26.07
N ASN A 60 21.41 50.12 26.41
CA ASN A 60 22.34 49.49 25.46
C ASN A 60 23.63 49.05 26.17
N ASN A 61 24.18 47.93 25.69
CA ASN A 61 25.49 47.35 25.99
C ASN A 61 25.69 46.60 27.32
N LEU A 62 25.94 45.28 27.17
CA LEU A 62 26.55 44.39 28.17
C LEU A 62 28.05 44.72 28.30
N SER A 63 28.51 45.06 29.50
CA SER A 63 29.79 44.57 30.05
C SER A 63 30.00 45.08 31.48
N ASN A 64 30.62 44.23 32.30
CA ASN A 64 31.25 44.50 33.59
C ASN A 64 30.42 44.44 34.89
N GLN A 65 31.08 43.81 35.86
CA GLN A 65 30.63 43.25 37.12
C GLN A 65 30.43 44.32 38.21
N LYS A 66 29.51 44.08 39.15
CA LYS A 66 29.77 43.87 40.61
C LYS A 66 28.48 44.01 41.44
N GLU A 67 28.24 43.03 42.31
CA GLU A 67 27.12 42.94 43.25
C GLU A 67 27.17 44.04 44.35
N PRO A 68 26.12 44.26 45.17
CA PRO A 68 25.86 43.36 46.31
C PRO A 68 24.42 42.85 46.48
N VAL A 69 24.38 41.76 47.23
CA VAL A 69 23.37 40.74 47.54
C VAL A 69 22.35 41.17 48.60
N ARG A 70 21.15 40.56 48.57
CA ARG A 70 20.41 40.25 49.81
C ARG A 70 19.74 38.87 49.73
N VAL A 71 19.72 38.20 50.89
CA VAL A 71 19.95 36.77 51.13
C VAL A 71 18.68 35.93 51.15
N GLU A 72 18.63 34.85 50.36
CA GLU A 72 17.77 33.68 50.61
C GLU A 72 18.63 32.57 51.22
N LYS A 73 18.07 31.75 52.13
CA LYS A 73 18.82 30.72 52.85
C LYS A 73 19.25 29.61 51.88
N THR A 74 20.50 29.71 51.43
CA THR A 74 21.10 28.80 50.48
C THR A 74 22.00 27.79 51.16
N TYR A 75 22.02 26.56 50.66
CA TYR A 75 22.87 25.49 51.14
C TYR A 75 24.06 25.37 50.20
N SER A 76 25.28 25.41 50.71
CA SER A 76 26.49 25.18 49.93
C SER A 76 27.07 23.81 50.26
N CYS A 77 27.86 23.27 49.35
CA CYS A 77 28.74 22.15 49.66
C CYS A 77 29.79 22.61 50.68
N SER A 78 30.09 21.79 51.68
CA SER A 78 31.13 22.10 52.68
C SER A 78 32.54 21.71 52.23
N GLN A 79 32.69 20.97 51.12
CA GLN A 79 33.97 20.44 50.64
C GLN A 79 34.41 20.99 49.27
N CYS A 80 33.55 21.72 48.55
CA CYS A 80 33.95 22.54 47.41
C CYS A 80 33.05 23.76 47.23
N SER A 81 33.41 24.61 46.27
CA SER A 81 32.72 25.85 45.94
C SER A 81 31.32 25.66 45.30
N ALA A 82 30.82 24.43 45.18
CA ALA A 82 29.52 24.19 44.59
C ALA A 82 28.38 24.71 45.48
N GLY A 83 27.52 25.54 44.88
CA GLY A 83 26.42 26.25 45.52
C GLY A 83 26.25 27.65 44.89
N PRO A 84 25.26 28.45 45.32
CA PRO A 84 24.24 28.16 46.33
C PRO A 84 23.17 27.16 45.84
N PHE A 85 23.01 26.05 46.55
CA PHE A 85 21.90 25.11 46.35
C PHE A 85 20.65 25.58 47.09
N GLN A 86 19.52 25.36 46.45
CA GLN A 86 18.22 25.81 46.96
C GLN A 86 17.60 24.83 47.97
N LYS A 87 18.08 23.57 48.04
CA LYS A 87 17.56 22.52 48.94
C LYS A 87 18.67 21.58 49.40
N LYS A 88 18.70 21.21 50.69
CA LYS A 88 19.73 20.34 51.32
C LYS A 88 19.95 18.99 50.62
N LYS A 89 18.90 18.38 50.04
CA LYS A 89 19.00 17.12 49.27
C LYS A 89 19.89 17.21 48.02
N MET A 90 20.02 18.40 47.44
CA MET A 90 20.89 18.62 46.28
C MET A 90 22.35 18.64 46.69
N VAL A 91 22.66 19.18 47.88
CA VAL A 91 23.99 19.07 48.48
C VAL A 91 24.32 17.60 48.71
N SER A 92 23.41 16.79 49.29
CA SER A 92 23.67 15.36 49.49
C SER A 92 23.92 14.57 48.20
N ALA A 93 23.22 14.90 47.10
CA ALA A 93 23.49 14.27 45.81
C ALA A 93 24.85 14.71 45.23
N HIS A 94 25.20 15.99 45.38
CA HIS A 94 26.49 16.54 44.99
C HIS A 94 27.64 15.91 45.80
N MET A 95 27.51 15.80 47.12
CA MET A 95 28.51 15.15 48.00
C MET A 95 28.76 13.70 47.59
N ALA A 96 27.69 12.95 47.27
CA ALA A 96 27.82 11.54 46.88
C ALA A 96 28.49 11.31 45.52
N ILE A 97 28.41 12.29 44.62
CA ILE A 97 28.90 12.17 43.24
C ILE A 97 30.27 12.83 43.07
N VAL A 98 30.45 14.02 43.62
CA VAL A 98 31.65 14.87 43.41
C VAL A 98 32.69 14.64 44.48
N HIS A 99 32.28 14.49 45.74
CA HIS A 99 33.19 14.25 46.87
C HIS A 99 33.30 12.77 47.25
N GLY A 100 32.58 11.91 46.55
CA GLY A 100 32.61 10.48 46.81
C GLY A 100 32.06 10.08 48.18
N GLU A 101 31.23 10.91 48.85
CA GLU A 101 30.58 10.50 50.10
C GLU A 101 29.56 9.38 49.84
N ARG A 102 30.01 8.15 50.11
CA ARG A 102 29.36 6.90 49.74
C ARG A 102 28.16 6.54 50.64
N LYS A 103 27.01 7.18 50.45
CA LYS A 103 25.81 6.90 51.30
C LYS A 103 25.04 5.61 50.98
N HIS A 104 25.00 5.17 49.72
CA HIS A 104 24.33 3.92 49.33
C HIS A 104 25.17 3.19 48.30
N VAL A 105 26.00 2.27 48.78
CA VAL A 105 26.98 1.53 47.98
C VAL A 105 26.46 0.14 47.67
N CYS A 106 26.70 -0.33 46.45
CA CYS A 106 26.51 -1.74 46.15
C CYS A 106 27.64 -2.54 46.79
N ASP A 107 27.31 -3.36 47.77
CA ASP A 107 28.19 -4.28 48.51
C ASP A 107 28.99 -5.27 47.65
N LYS A 108 28.61 -5.48 46.38
CA LYS A 108 29.28 -6.42 45.45
C LYS A 108 30.18 -5.77 44.39
N CYS A 109 30.04 -4.48 44.10
CA CYS A 109 30.85 -3.81 43.07
C CYS A 109 31.31 -2.40 43.48
N ASP A 110 31.10 -2.03 44.73
CA ASP A 110 31.49 -0.78 45.38
C ASP A 110 31.04 0.52 44.70
N ARG A 111 30.07 0.43 43.78
CA ARG A 111 29.51 1.59 43.09
C ARG A 111 28.51 2.32 44.00
N ALA A 112 28.73 3.62 44.18
CA ALA A 112 27.91 4.47 45.05
C ALA A 112 26.73 5.12 44.30
N PHE A 113 25.58 5.20 44.97
CA PHE A 113 24.36 5.77 44.41
C PHE A 113 23.82 6.89 45.30
N PRO A 114 23.28 7.97 44.70
CA PRO A 114 22.78 9.11 45.47
C PRO A 114 21.46 8.83 46.21
N THR A 115 20.79 7.71 45.92
CA THR A 115 19.53 7.30 46.58
C THR A 115 19.36 5.78 46.57
N ALA A 116 18.79 5.20 47.63
CA ALA A 116 18.56 3.75 47.76
C ALA A 116 17.74 3.11 46.62
N SER A 117 16.76 3.83 46.05
CA SER A 117 15.96 3.31 44.92
C SER A 117 16.78 3.13 43.63
N LYS A 118 17.82 3.95 43.42
CA LYS A 118 18.73 3.80 42.27
C LYS A 118 19.70 2.64 42.47
N LEU A 119 20.20 2.43 43.70
CA LEU A 119 20.98 1.23 44.05
C LEU A 119 20.14 -0.03 43.77
N ARG A 120 18.90 -0.09 44.25
CA ARG A 120 18.01 -1.25 44.04
C ARG A 120 17.78 -1.57 42.55
N ARG A 121 17.67 -0.54 41.70
CA ARG A 121 17.54 -0.70 40.24
C ARG A 121 18.84 -1.18 39.60
N HIS A 122 19.99 -0.70 40.09
CA HIS A 122 21.30 -1.17 39.64
C HIS A 122 21.51 -2.64 40.03
N SER A 123 21.31 -3.01 41.29
CA SER A 123 21.45 -4.40 41.76
C SER A 123 20.55 -5.36 40.98
N SER A 124 19.32 -4.94 40.62
CA SER A 124 18.40 -5.78 39.83
C SER A 124 18.84 -6.04 38.38
N LYS A 125 19.63 -5.14 37.78
CA LYS A 125 20.15 -5.32 36.41
C LYS A 125 21.55 -5.94 36.39
N HIS A 126 22.28 -5.85 37.50
CA HIS A 126 23.68 -6.26 37.59
C HIS A 126 23.87 -7.62 38.30
N HIS A 127 22.92 -8.04 39.15
CA HIS A 127 23.04 -9.28 39.95
C HIS A 127 21.81 -10.21 39.89
N GLY A 128 20.82 -9.93 39.03
CA GLY A 128 19.59 -10.73 38.88
C GLY A 128 18.63 -10.66 40.08
N TYR A 129 17.46 -11.30 39.95
CA TYR A 129 16.41 -11.39 40.98
C TYR A 129 16.50 -12.72 41.76
N THR A 130 16.26 -12.75 43.06
CA THR A 130 16.22 -13.98 43.86
C THR A 130 14.83 -14.23 44.45
N CYS A 131 14.45 -15.50 44.63
CA CYS A 131 13.19 -15.88 45.28
C CYS A 131 13.37 -15.88 46.81
N LYS A 132 12.67 -14.98 47.52
CA LYS A 132 12.71 -14.95 49.00
C LYS A 132 12.09 -16.17 49.65
N LEU A 133 11.04 -16.76 49.05
CA LEU A 133 10.34 -17.91 49.62
C LEU A 133 11.23 -19.17 49.65
N CYS A 134 12.03 -19.40 48.60
CA CYS A 134 13.06 -20.46 48.62
C CYS A 134 14.18 -20.15 49.61
N PHE A 135 14.48 -18.87 49.86
CA PHE A 135 15.54 -18.46 50.77
C PHE A 135 15.11 -18.62 52.25
N GLU A 136 13.82 -18.38 52.54
CA GLU A 136 13.23 -18.57 53.88
C GLU A 136 13.08 -20.08 54.22
N GLN A 137 12.81 -20.94 53.22
CA GLN A 137 12.80 -22.40 53.40
C GLN A 137 14.17 -23.01 53.75
N LEU A 138 15.28 -22.33 53.45
CA LEU A 138 16.64 -22.74 53.82
C LEU A 138 17.01 -22.37 55.26
N SER A 139 16.25 -21.49 55.92
CA SER A 139 16.49 -21.06 57.31
C SER A 139 15.71 -21.85 58.36
N GLU A 140 14.91 -22.85 57.97
CA GLU A 140 14.07 -23.65 58.88
C GLU A 140 14.55 -25.10 59.12
N ASN A 141 15.73 -25.49 58.62
CA ASN A 141 16.34 -26.81 58.92
C ASN A 141 17.72 -26.63 59.58
N PRO A 142 17.83 -26.73 60.93
CA PRO A 142 19.09 -26.58 61.64
C PRO A 142 19.82 -27.90 61.91
N GLU A 143 19.59 -28.98 61.16
CA GLU A 143 20.34 -30.24 61.34
C GLU A 143 20.49 -30.98 60.00
N ASN A 144 21.64 -30.80 59.34
CA ASN A 144 22.49 -31.88 58.83
C ASN A 144 23.52 -31.38 57.81
N ASP A 145 24.75 -31.74 58.15
CA ASP A 145 25.94 -31.98 57.32
C ASP A 145 26.58 -30.84 56.51
N GLU A 146 27.82 -30.58 56.90
CA GLU A 146 28.80 -29.76 56.20
C GLU A 146 29.05 -30.31 54.79
N SER A 147 29.28 -29.41 53.83
CA SER A 147 29.87 -29.64 52.50
C SER A 147 29.00 -29.59 51.22
N VAL A 148 27.93 -28.80 51.12
CA VAL A 148 27.55 -28.18 49.82
C VAL A 148 26.93 -26.80 50.03
N ALA A 149 27.66 -25.73 49.74
CA ALA A 149 27.11 -24.37 49.69
C ALA A 149 26.16 -24.21 48.49
N LEU A 150 24.88 -24.54 48.68
CA LEU A 150 23.82 -24.31 47.69
C LEU A 150 23.59 -22.80 47.50
N LYS A 151 24.08 -22.27 46.38
CA LYS A 151 23.91 -20.85 46.00
C LYS A 151 22.44 -20.53 45.69
N PRO A 152 21.94 -19.33 46.05
CA PRO A 152 20.58 -18.91 45.73
C PRO A 152 20.34 -18.88 44.22
N ILE A 153 19.19 -19.40 43.77
CA ILE A 153 18.79 -19.40 42.36
C ILE A 153 18.55 -17.96 41.91
N HIS A 154 19.34 -17.52 40.93
CA HIS A 154 19.24 -16.19 40.34
C HIS A 154 18.40 -16.24 39.06
N PHE A 155 17.43 -15.34 38.95
CA PHE A 155 16.57 -15.17 37.79
C PHE A 155 16.95 -13.92 37.01
N GLU A 156 17.13 -14.06 35.71
CA GLU A 156 17.54 -12.97 34.80
C GLU A 156 16.46 -11.90 34.62
N SER A 157 15.21 -12.21 34.91
CA SER A 157 14.11 -11.24 34.86
C SER A 157 13.03 -11.51 35.90
N PHE A 158 12.29 -10.46 36.25
CA PHE A 158 11.15 -10.56 37.18
C PHE A 158 10.03 -11.47 36.64
N ALA A 159 9.91 -11.63 35.31
CA ALA A 159 8.96 -12.55 34.70
C ALA A 159 9.33 -14.03 34.96
N CYS A 160 10.63 -14.35 34.95
CA CYS A 160 11.13 -15.69 35.30
C CYS A 160 10.94 -15.99 36.78
N LEU A 161 11.23 -15.04 37.67
CA LEU A 161 10.94 -15.18 39.10
C LEU A 161 9.44 -15.41 39.36
N ARG A 162 8.55 -14.67 38.66
CA ARG A 162 7.10 -14.84 38.81
C ARG A 162 6.61 -16.22 38.35
N ARG A 163 7.22 -16.78 37.30
CA ARG A 163 6.92 -18.13 36.81
C ARG A 163 7.35 -19.19 37.82
N HIS A 164 8.57 -19.08 38.32
CA HIS A 164 9.09 -19.95 39.36
C HIS A 164 8.23 -19.91 40.64
N ILE A 165 7.82 -18.74 41.13
CA ILE A 165 6.91 -18.66 42.30
C ILE A 165 5.56 -19.34 42.00
N ALA A 166 5.05 -19.24 40.77
CA ALA A 166 3.77 -19.85 40.40
C ALA A 166 3.84 -21.38 40.28
N GLU A 167 4.99 -21.92 39.88
CA GLU A 167 5.22 -23.36 39.70
C GLU A 167 5.69 -24.06 40.99
N ALA A 168 6.63 -23.45 41.71
CA ALA A 168 7.27 -24.03 42.90
C ALA A 168 6.58 -23.67 44.22
N HIS A 169 5.78 -22.60 44.27
CA HIS A 169 5.01 -22.18 45.46
C HIS A 169 3.53 -21.89 45.13
N PRO A 170 2.79 -22.87 44.57
CA PRO A 170 1.41 -22.65 44.17
C PRO A 170 0.52 -22.36 45.39
N LYS A 171 -0.13 -21.19 45.41
CA LYS A 171 -1.19 -20.89 46.40
C LYS A 171 -2.49 -21.56 45.98
N THR A 172 -3.12 -22.29 46.89
CA THR A 172 -4.44 -22.92 46.69
C THR A 172 -5.49 -21.85 46.30
N PRO A 173 -6.15 -21.95 45.13
CA PRO A 173 -7.08 -20.92 44.68
C PRO A 173 -8.43 -21.01 45.39
N LEU A 174 -8.96 -19.85 45.81
CA LEU A 174 -10.31 -19.71 46.40
C LEU A 174 -11.36 -19.88 45.31
N GLN A 175 -12.38 -20.70 45.50
CA GLN A 175 -13.43 -20.95 44.49
C GLN A 175 -14.78 -20.35 44.90
N CYS A 176 -15.53 -19.84 43.91
CA CYS A 176 -16.92 -19.42 44.12
C CYS A 176 -17.83 -20.65 44.13
N PRO A 177 -18.57 -20.90 45.21
CA PRO A 177 -19.43 -22.09 45.31
C PRO A 177 -20.62 -22.08 44.34
N SER A 178 -21.04 -20.91 43.81
CA SER A 178 -22.20 -20.80 42.90
C SER A 178 -21.88 -21.05 41.43
N CYS A 179 -20.62 -20.84 41.00
CA CYS A 179 -20.23 -20.96 39.58
C CYS A 179 -18.83 -21.54 39.37
N ASN A 180 -18.17 -21.99 40.42
CA ASN A 180 -16.83 -22.58 40.42
C ASN A 180 -15.68 -21.70 39.89
N MET A 181 -15.90 -20.40 39.67
CA MET A 181 -14.82 -19.49 39.28
C MET A 181 -13.75 -19.40 40.38
N ARG A 182 -12.47 -19.43 39.96
CA ARG A 182 -11.28 -19.38 40.83
C ARG A 182 -10.79 -17.95 41.01
N PHE A 183 -10.39 -17.62 42.23
CA PHE A 183 -9.92 -16.31 42.66
C PHE A 183 -8.63 -16.43 43.47
N THR A 184 -7.76 -15.44 43.30
CA THR A 184 -6.43 -15.41 43.90
C THR A 184 -6.37 -14.59 45.20
N ARG A 185 -7.48 -13.95 45.61
CA ARG A 185 -7.58 -13.16 46.84
C ARG A 185 -9.03 -13.09 47.36
N PRO A 186 -9.27 -13.15 48.69
CA PRO A 186 -10.62 -13.19 49.28
C PRO A 186 -11.53 -12.03 48.87
N ALA A 187 -10.98 -10.81 48.77
CA ALA A 187 -11.75 -9.62 48.40
C ALA A 187 -12.37 -9.71 46.99
N ALA A 188 -11.66 -10.32 46.04
CA ALA A 188 -12.15 -10.49 44.66
C ALA A 188 -13.27 -11.55 44.58
N LEU A 189 -13.19 -12.58 45.42
CA LEU A 189 -14.27 -13.57 45.55
C LEU A 189 -15.52 -12.95 46.19
N ALA A 190 -15.36 -12.07 47.20
CA ALA A 190 -16.47 -11.37 47.84
C ALA A 190 -17.22 -10.43 46.87
N GLU A 191 -16.47 -9.66 46.08
CA GLU A 191 -17.05 -8.78 45.05
C GLU A 191 -17.79 -9.59 43.98
N HIS A 192 -17.21 -10.71 43.53
CA HIS A 192 -17.87 -11.61 42.58
C HIS A 192 -19.14 -12.26 43.17
N LYS A 193 -19.14 -12.67 44.43
CA LYS A 193 -20.33 -13.26 45.08
C LYS A 193 -21.52 -12.31 45.09
N SER A 194 -21.29 -11.00 45.16
CA SER A 194 -22.37 -9.99 45.08
C SER A 194 -23.08 -9.93 43.72
N THR A 195 -22.51 -10.54 42.68
CA THR A 195 -23.14 -10.64 41.36
C THR A 195 -24.18 -11.76 41.26
N HIS A 196 -24.25 -12.65 42.27
CA HIS A 196 -25.19 -13.77 42.33
C HIS A 196 -26.41 -13.50 43.23
N THR A 197 -26.50 -12.36 43.91
CA THR A 197 -27.61 -12.06 44.82
C THR A 197 -28.83 -11.52 44.07
N PRO A 198 -30.00 -12.19 44.10
CA PRO A 198 -31.24 -11.62 43.60
C PRO A 198 -31.74 -10.54 44.57
N GLY A 199 -32.01 -9.32 44.08
CA GLY A 199 -32.66 -8.25 44.87
C GLY A 199 -31.81 -7.02 45.26
N GLY A 200 -30.62 -6.81 44.69
CA GLY A 200 -29.82 -5.58 44.87
C GLY A 200 -30.24 -4.41 43.94
N PRO A 201 -29.91 -3.15 44.29
CA PRO A 201 -30.66 -1.96 43.85
C PRO A 201 -30.69 -1.75 42.33
N SER A 202 -31.89 -1.41 41.89
CA SER A 202 -32.40 -1.13 40.55
C SER A 202 -31.52 -0.22 39.70
N VAL A 203 -30.57 -0.81 38.96
CA VAL A 203 -29.84 -0.10 37.88
C VAL A 203 -29.94 -0.89 36.57
N ARG A 204 -30.93 -0.50 35.76
CA ARG A 204 -31.10 -0.72 34.30
C ARG A 204 -30.24 -1.84 33.66
N ARG A 205 -30.80 -3.06 33.59
CA ARG A 205 -30.32 -4.13 32.70
C ARG A 205 -30.54 -3.69 31.24
N ARG A 206 -29.49 -3.29 30.52
CA ARG A 206 -29.60 -2.69 29.16
C ARG A 206 -29.22 -3.60 28.00
N PHE A 207 -28.48 -4.68 28.25
CA PHE A 207 -27.89 -5.49 27.18
C PHE A 207 -28.14 -6.98 27.45
N ILE A 208 -28.95 -7.63 26.62
CA ILE A 208 -29.31 -9.06 26.75
C ILE A 208 -28.48 -9.86 25.76
N CYS A 209 -28.03 -11.06 26.14
CA CYS A 209 -27.40 -11.98 25.18
C CYS A 209 -28.48 -12.65 24.32
N PRO A 210 -28.52 -12.39 23.00
CA PRO A 210 -29.57 -12.93 22.13
C PRO A 210 -29.44 -14.44 21.88
N LEU A 211 -28.30 -15.05 22.23
CA LEU A 211 -28.06 -16.48 22.05
C LEU A 211 -28.37 -17.30 23.32
N CYS A 212 -28.24 -16.68 24.50
CA CYS A 212 -28.59 -17.31 25.78
C CYS A 212 -30.01 -16.97 26.25
N SER A 213 -30.65 -15.97 25.63
CA SER A 213 -32.03 -15.57 25.92
C SER A 213 -32.75 -15.23 24.60
N PRO A 214 -33.09 -16.25 23.78
CA PRO A 214 -33.60 -16.06 22.42
C PRO A 214 -35.02 -15.46 22.34
N ASP A 215 -35.87 -15.65 23.35
CA ASP A 215 -37.31 -15.29 23.29
C ASP A 215 -37.66 -13.87 23.77
N VAL A 216 -36.74 -12.90 23.71
CA VAL A 216 -36.98 -11.52 24.19
C VAL A 216 -37.03 -10.48 23.07
N THR A 217 -37.32 -10.90 21.83
CA THR A 217 -37.56 -9.95 20.73
C THR A 217 -39.05 -9.78 20.48
N GLY A 218 -39.62 -8.72 21.07
CA GLY A 218 -40.93 -8.16 20.69
C GLY A 218 -42.11 -8.67 21.51
N ASP A 219 -42.48 -7.94 22.56
CA ASP A 219 -43.74 -7.18 22.61
C ASP A 219 -43.94 -6.52 23.98
N LYS A 220 -44.54 -5.34 23.96
CA LYS A 220 -45.10 -4.68 25.15
C LYS A 220 -46.56 -5.12 25.23
N ASP A 221 -46.90 -5.98 26.18
CA ASP A 221 -48.04 -5.82 27.11
C ASP A 221 -48.45 -7.12 27.80
N ASN A 222 -48.90 -6.94 29.04
CA ASN A 222 -49.63 -7.83 29.96
C ASN A 222 -48.98 -9.06 30.64
N SER A 223 -48.74 -8.85 31.94
CA SER A 223 -49.19 -9.69 33.08
C SER A 223 -49.61 -11.14 32.81
N ASN A 224 -48.74 -12.09 33.15
CA ASN A 224 -48.97 -12.96 34.30
C ASN A 224 -47.70 -13.74 34.68
N SER A 225 -47.71 -14.22 35.91
CA SER A 225 -46.63 -14.75 36.72
C SER A 225 -46.03 -16.10 36.26
N GLN A 226 -44.80 -16.33 36.74
CA GLN A 226 -44.11 -17.63 36.87
C GLN A 226 -43.49 -18.24 35.60
N GLU A 227 -42.37 -17.66 35.16
CA GLU A 227 -41.17 -18.37 34.63
C GLU A 227 -40.15 -17.32 34.12
N LYS A 228 -39.25 -16.84 34.99
CA LYS A 228 -38.20 -15.87 34.61
C LYS A 228 -36.86 -16.16 35.30
N ASP A 229 -36.35 -17.37 35.15
CA ASP A 229 -35.07 -17.77 35.78
C ASP A 229 -33.86 -17.91 34.86
N CYS A 230 -33.92 -17.53 33.58
CA CYS A 230 -32.75 -17.65 32.68
C CYS A 230 -32.50 -16.44 31.76
N LEU A 231 -32.61 -15.22 32.30
CA LEU A 231 -32.33 -14.00 31.54
C LEU A 231 -30.86 -13.55 31.72
N VAL A 232 -30.04 -13.80 30.70
CA VAL A 232 -28.62 -13.40 30.71
C VAL A 232 -28.50 -11.94 30.26
N ALA A 233 -28.49 -11.03 31.24
CA ALA A 233 -28.46 -9.59 31.01
C ALA A 233 -27.28 -8.91 31.68
N PHE A 234 -26.75 -7.88 31.02
CA PHE A 234 -25.59 -7.12 31.43
C PHE A 234 -25.94 -5.63 31.59
N THR A 235 -25.35 -5.00 32.59
CA THR A 235 -25.48 -3.55 32.85
C THR A 235 -24.61 -2.71 31.92
N ALA A 236 -23.58 -3.29 31.29
CA ALA A 236 -22.66 -2.60 30.38
C ALA A 236 -22.31 -3.44 29.14
N LYS A 237 -22.31 -2.82 27.95
CA LYS A 237 -22.03 -3.46 26.65
C LYS A 237 -20.71 -4.24 26.61
N ARG A 238 -19.66 -3.73 27.27
CA ARG A 238 -18.35 -4.40 27.36
C ARG A 238 -18.41 -5.80 27.99
N ASN A 239 -19.37 -6.04 28.89
CA ASN A 239 -19.53 -7.32 29.58
C ASN A 239 -20.27 -8.32 28.67
N LEU A 240 -21.27 -7.86 27.91
CA LEU A 240 -21.89 -8.65 26.84
C LEU A 240 -20.83 -9.04 25.78
N ASP A 241 -19.99 -8.09 25.35
CA ASP A 241 -18.93 -8.34 24.36
C ASP A 241 -17.89 -9.35 24.86
N ALA A 242 -17.65 -9.42 26.19
CA ALA A 242 -16.76 -10.40 26.79
C ALA A 242 -17.43 -11.77 26.88
N HIS A 243 -18.71 -11.81 27.28
CA HIS A 243 -19.52 -13.03 27.29
C HIS A 243 -19.62 -13.66 25.89
N MET A 244 -19.94 -12.87 24.84
CA MET A 244 -19.98 -13.36 23.45
C MET A 244 -18.64 -13.96 23.00
N ARG A 245 -17.53 -13.39 23.43
CA ARG A 245 -16.19 -13.87 23.07
C ARG A 245 -15.75 -15.13 23.82
N LEU A 246 -16.24 -15.33 25.03
CA LEU A 246 -15.82 -16.47 25.87
C LEU A 246 -16.79 -17.65 25.76
N VAL A 247 -18.08 -17.39 25.56
CA VAL A 247 -19.14 -18.40 25.56
C VAL A 247 -19.52 -18.83 24.13
N HIS A 248 -19.44 -17.92 23.14
CA HIS A 248 -19.83 -18.20 21.74
C HIS A 248 -18.66 -18.12 20.75
N ALA A 249 -17.42 -18.31 21.24
CA ALA A 249 -16.18 -18.11 20.48
C ALA A 249 -16.08 -18.90 19.16
N ASN A 250 -16.80 -20.03 19.06
CA ASN A 250 -16.65 -20.99 17.96
C ASN A 250 -17.69 -20.87 16.84
N LEU A 251 -18.62 -19.90 16.89
CA LEU A 251 -19.61 -19.69 15.83
C LEU A 251 -19.06 -18.75 14.75
N LYS A 252 -18.89 -19.24 13.51
CA LYS A 252 -18.55 -18.42 12.32
C LYS A 252 -19.75 -18.35 11.38
N PHE A 253 -20.12 -17.15 10.97
CA PHE A 253 -21.27 -16.85 10.12
C PHE A 253 -20.79 -16.41 8.72
N PRO A 254 -21.08 -17.16 7.65
CA PRO A 254 -20.73 -16.77 6.28
C PRO A 254 -21.62 -15.64 5.75
N CYS A 255 -21.05 -14.75 4.96
CA CYS A 255 -21.80 -13.76 4.19
C CYS A 255 -22.59 -14.44 3.07
N THR A 256 -23.87 -14.11 2.93
CA THR A 256 -24.76 -14.66 1.89
C THR A 256 -24.87 -13.78 0.65
N TRP A 257 -24.15 -12.64 0.61
CA TRP A 257 -24.11 -11.78 -0.56
C TRP A 257 -23.30 -12.44 -1.68
N ARG A 258 -23.85 -12.50 -2.90
CA ARG A 258 -23.24 -13.20 -4.04
C ARG A 258 -21.84 -12.64 -4.31
N GLY A 259 -20.81 -13.49 -4.25
CA GLY A 259 -19.41 -13.11 -4.48
C GLY A 259 -18.65 -12.53 -3.26
N CYS A 260 -19.25 -12.49 -2.06
CA CYS A 260 -18.55 -11.98 -0.87
C CYS A 260 -17.90 -13.11 -0.02
N PRO A 261 -16.56 -13.20 0.08
CA PRO A 261 -15.89 -14.33 0.75
C PRO A 261 -15.76 -14.18 2.29
N VAL A 262 -16.48 -13.23 2.90
CA VAL A 262 -16.24 -12.82 4.28
C VAL A 262 -16.93 -13.73 5.30
N LEU A 263 -16.16 -14.27 6.24
CA LEU A 263 -16.61 -15.07 7.40
C LEU A 263 -16.53 -14.24 8.68
N LEU A 264 -17.64 -14.15 9.42
CA LEU A 264 -17.73 -13.24 10.57
C LEU A 264 -17.99 -13.98 11.88
N SER A 265 -17.34 -13.49 12.94
CA SER A 265 -17.33 -14.14 14.26
C SER A 265 -18.67 -14.01 15.01
N THR A 266 -19.60 -13.18 14.56
CA THR A 266 -20.92 -12.99 15.19
C THR A 266 -21.98 -12.63 14.14
N LYS A 267 -23.23 -13.04 14.38
CA LYS A 267 -24.39 -12.72 13.51
C LYS A 267 -24.64 -11.21 13.40
N GLN A 268 -24.34 -10.45 14.45
CA GLN A 268 -24.41 -8.99 14.43
C GLN A 268 -23.44 -8.37 13.42
N LYS A 269 -22.16 -8.81 13.40
CA LYS A 269 -21.19 -8.32 12.42
C LYS A 269 -21.59 -8.70 11.00
N LEU A 270 -22.17 -9.89 10.83
CA LEU A 270 -22.73 -10.30 9.55
C LEU A 270 -23.84 -9.37 9.09
N ASN A 271 -24.79 -9.03 9.96
CA ASN A 271 -25.86 -8.09 9.62
C ASN A 271 -25.31 -6.69 9.30
N GLU A 272 -24.36 -6.19 10.09
CA GLU A 272 -23.68 -4.91 9.81
C GLU A 272 -22.92 -4.92 8.48
N HIS A 273 -22.32 -6.06 8.10
CA HIS A 273 -21.63 -6.26 6.83
C HIS A 273 -22.61 -6.37 5.65
N MET A 274 -23.74 -7.08 5.82
CA MET A 274 -24.81 -7.20 4.81
C MET A 274 -25.49 -5.85 4.55
N GLU A 275 -25.68 -5.01 5.57
CA GLU A 275 -26.19 -3.65 5.39
C GLU A 275 -25.22 -2.75 4.61
N ARG A 276 -23.91 -2.97 4.70
CA ARG A 276 -22.94 -2.22 3.89
C ARG A 276 -23.04 -2.56 2.41
N HIS A 277 -23.28 -3.84 2.09
CA HIS A 277 -23.60 -4.26 0.71
C HIS A 277 -24.87 -3.59 0.20
N ARG A 278 -25.95 -3.59 1.00
CA ARG A 278 -27.21 -2.92 0.63
C ARG A 278 -27.08 -1.41 0.40
N LEU A 279 -26.18 -0.76 1.12
CA LEU A 279 -25.95 0.69 1.05
C LEU A 279 -24.83 1.09 0.08
N GLY A 280 -24.24 0.16 -0.68
CA GLY A 280 -23.15 0.44 -1.62
C GLY A 280 -21.87 0.96 -0.96
N LYS A 281 -21.64 0.67 0.32
CA LYS A 281 -20.50 1.18 1.11
C LYS A 281 -19.38 0.15 1.16
N SER A 282 -18.13 0.64 1.25
CA SER A 282 -16.95 -0.22 1.44
C SER A 282 -17.14 -1.24 2.58
N VAL A 283 -16.89 -2.50 2.24
CA VAL A 283 -17.12 -3.68 3.09
C VAL A 283 -15.90 -4.09 3.92
N ALA A 284 -14.79 -3.35 3.84
CA ALA A 284 -13.59 -3.59 4.63
C ALA A 284 -13.83 -3.25 6.13
N PHE A 285 -13.55 -4.21 7.02
CA PHE A 285 -13.57 -3.96 8.46
C PHE A 285 -12.32 -3.20 8.90
N LYS A 286 -12.51 -2.11 9.66
CA LYS A 286 -11.41 -1.40 10.35
C LYS A 286 -10.65 -2.36 11.27
N SER A 287 -9.36 -2.54 11.03
CA SER A 287 -8.44 -3.14 12.00
C SER A 287 -8.34 -2.23 13.23
N ARG A 288 -8.62 -2.78 14.42
CA ARG A 288 -8.56 -2.02 15.68
C ARG A 288 -7.10 -1.88 16.12
N ASN A 289 -6.56 -0.66 15.98
CA ASN A 289 -5.36 -0.24 16.71
C ASN A 289 -5.60 -0.34 18.23
N ARG A 290 -4.79 -1.13 18.95
CA ARG A 290 -4.70 -1.09 20.42
C ARG A 290 -3.94 0.18 20.83
N ARG A 291 -4.64 1.30 21.06
CA ARG A 291 -4.08 2.42 21.84
C ARG A 291 -4.21 2.14 23.33
N ASN A 292 -3.08 1.88 23.99
CA ASN A 292 -2.95 2.09 25.43
C ASN A 292 -2.76 3.59 25.68
N SER A 293 -3.82 4.30 26.08
CA SER A 293 -3.67 5.59 26.76
C SER A 293 -4.57 5.65 28.01
N ARG A 294 -3.94 5.73 29.17
CA ARG A 294 -4.45 6.23 30.46
C ARG A 294 -3.24 6.96 31.05
N ASN A 295 -3.26 8.22 31.46
CA ASN A 295 -4.32 9.14 31.84
C ASN A 295 -3.92 10.56 31.40
N ASP A 296 -4.88 11.41 31.05
CA ASP A 296 -4.97 12.68 31.76
C ASP A 296 -6.42 13.10 31.89
N SER A 297 -6.76 13.55 33.09
CA SER A 297 -8.10 13.89 33.54
C SER A 297 -7.99 15.27 34.15
N SER A 298 -8.55 16.29 33.49
CA SER A 298 -9.21 17.42 34.16
C SER A 298 -9.68 18.48 33.16
N ARG A 299 -11.01 18.57 32.97
CA ARG A 299 -11.86 19.73 33.32
C ARG A 299 -13.13 19.73 32.45
N ARG A 300 -14.27 19.70 33.14
CA ARG A 300 -15.65 19.81 32.63
C ARG A 300 -16.14 21.28 32.69
N PHE A 301 -17.24 21.51 31.97
CA PHE A 301 -18.20 22.63 31.98
C PHE A 301 -17.83 23.81 31.04
N ASN A 302 -18.69 24.33 30.14
CA ASN A 302 -20.12 24.06 29.90
C ASN A 302 -20.61 24.52 28.50
N ASP A 303 -21.76 23.94 28.11
CA ASP A 303 -22.86 24.46 27.27
C ASP A 303 -22.80 24.51 25.72
N ASN A 304 -23.48 23.48 25.15
CA ASN A 304 -24.60 23.55 24.19
C ASN A 304 -24.55 24.52 22.99
N LYS A 305 -24.31 23.98 21.78
CA LYS A 305 -25.32 23.73 20.73
C LYS A 305 -24.68 23.18 19.44
N ASN A 306 -25.44 22.34 18.75
CA ASN A 306 -25.26 21.79 17.39
C ASN A 306 -24.27 20.63 17.21
N LEU A 307 -24.80 19.42 17.40
CA LEU A 307 -24.24 18.14 16.96
C LEU A 307 -24.25 18.05 15.43
N SER A 308 -23.08 18.13 14.79
CA SER A 308 -22.79 17.39 13.56
C SER A 308 -21.78 16.29 13.89
N MET A 309 -22.16 15.04 13.66
CA MET A 309 -21.34 13.86 13.94
C MET A 309 -20.25 13.70 12.88
N ASN A 310 -19.03 14.12 13.21
CA ASN A 310 -17.81 13.61 12.59
C ASN A 310 -17.00 12.88 13.68
N ASN A 311 -16.64 11.62 13.43
CA ASN A 311 -15.42 11.00 13.97
C ASN A 311 -15.15 9.67 13.25
N ASN A 312 -14.66 9.78 12.02
CA ASN A 312 -13.87 8.76 11.35
C ASN A 312 -12.40 8.98 11.75
N GLU A 313 -11.86 8.20 12.69
CA GLU A 313 -10.39 8.07 12.76
C GLU A 313 -9.96 7.18 11.57
N ASP A 314 -9.16 7.79 10.68
CA ASP A 314 -8.76 7.32 9.36
C ASP A 314 -7.32 6.78 9.37
N TYR A 315 -7.09 5.72 8.59
CA TYR A 315 -5.79 5.04 8.40
C TYR A 315 -4.71 5.94 7.75
N TRP A 316 -5.09 7.14 7.29
CA TRP A 316 -4.30 8.06 6.47
C TRP A 316 -3.49 9.07 7.27
N GLU A 317 -3.75 9.23 8.58
CA GLU A 317 -3.09 10.25 9.41
C GLU A 317 -1.72 9.83 9.97
N THR A 318 -1.25 8.62 9.67
CA THR A 318 0.07 8.12 10.12
C THR A 318 1.19 8.26 9.09
N ALA A 319 1.10 9.21 8.16
CA ALA A 319 2.26 9.64 7.39
C ALA A 319 3.27 10.28 8.34
N SER A 320 4.36 9.57 8.67
CA SER A 320 5.36 10.14 9.58
C SER A 320 6.00 11.35 8.92
N GLN A 321 6.08 12.49 9.61
CA GLN A 321 6.81 13.68 9.14
C GLN A 321 8.26 13.36 8.69
N ASN A 322 8.82 12.22 9.13
CA ASN A 322 10.13 11.73 8.72
C ASN A 322 10.18 11.22 7.27
N SER A 323 9.08 10.63 6.74
CA SER A 323 8.99 10.16 5.34
C SER A 323 9.00 11.34 4.35
N ILE A 324 8.28 12.43 4.69
CA ILE A 324 8.28 13.68 3.93
C ILE A 324 9.68 14.35 3.95
N ILE A 325 10.39 14.34 5.08
CA ILE A 325 11.76 14.89 5.16
C ILE A 325 12.77 14.05 4.35
N ALA A 326 12.61 12.74 4.30
CA ALA A 326 13.47 11.83 3.54
C ALA A 326 13.27 11.94 2.02
N LEU A 327 12.03 12.18 1.56
CA LEU A 327 11.71 12.45 0.15
C LEU A 327 12.57 13.57 -0.46
N PHE A 328 12.97 14.57 0.34
CA PHE A 328 13.64 15.78 -0.15
C PHE A 328 15.15 15.82 0.03
N LYS A 329 15.77 14.72 0.46
CA LYS A 329 17.24 14.59 0.53
C LYS A 329 17.69 13.31 -0.17
N ARG A 330 17.97 13.40 -1.47
CA ARG A 330 18.78 12.38 -2.15
C ARG A 330 20.22 12.50 -1.70
N ASN A 331 20.82 11.37 -1.35
CA ASN A 331 22.25 11.31 -1.10
C ASN A 331 23.00 11.64 -2.40
N LYS A 332 24.18 12.27 -2.28
CA LYS A 332 25.05 12.54 -3.45
C LYS A 332 25.51 11.25 -4.12
N ILE A 333 25.70 10.19 -3.33
CA ILE A 333 26.01 8.84 -3.78
C ILE A 333 24.87 7.95 -3.28
N LEU A 334 24.23 7.23 -4.20
CA LEU A 334 23.10 6.33 -3.91
C LEU A 334 23.63 4.92 -3.63
N ASN A 335 23.06 4.22 -2.65
CA ASN A 335 23.54 2.86 -2.30
C ASN A 335 23.03 1.80 -3.29
N HIS A 336 21.84 2.01 -3.85
CA HIS A 336 21.24 1.14 -4.86
C HIS A 336 20.22 1.88 -5.72
N SER A 337 19.85 1.28 -6.85
CA SER A 337 18.99 1.93 -7.84
C SER A 337 17.56 2.22 -7.36
N LEU A 338 17.03 1.55 -6.33
CA LEU A 338 15.69 1.88 -5.76
C LEU A 338 15.61 3.26 -5.10
N GLU A 339 16.74 3.93 -4.85
CA GLU A 339 16.77 5.33 -4.38
C GLU A 339 16.43 6.33 -5.51
N LEU A 340 16.45 5.87 -6.77
CA LEU A 340 16.02 6.64 -7.94
C LEU A 340 14.50 6.57 -8.19
N ILE A 341 13.78 5.68 -7.50
CA ILE A 341 12.31 5.66 -7.55
C ILE A 341 11.77 6.90 -6.83
N GLY A 342 10.89 7.62 -7.50
CA GLY A 342 10.29 8.87 -7.06
C GLY A 342 11.10 10.11 -7.45
N ASN A 343 10.71 11.27 -6.91
CA ASN A 343 11.26 12.59 -7.28
C ASN A 343 11.37 12.78 -8.81
N THR A 344 10.28 12.46 -9.50
CA THR A 344 10.17 12.59 -10.95
C THR A 344 9.92 14.06 -11.32
N PRO A 345 10.38 14.55 -12.48
CA PRO A 345 10.21 15.95 -12.82
C PRO A 345 8.76 16.26 -13.23
N LEU A 346 8.38 17.52 -13.01
CA LEU A 346 7.16 18.13 -13.54
C LEU A 346 7.59 19.05 -14.69
N ILE A 347 7.13 18.76 -15.91
CA ILE A 347 7.59 19.44 -17.14
C ILE A 347 6.40 20.15 -17.80
N GLN A 348 6.59 21.39 -18.23
CA GLN A 348 5.58 22.15 -18.98
C GLN A 348 5.45 21.65 -20.42
N LEU A 349 4.21 21.43 -20.87
CA LEU A 349 3.89 21.05 -22.26
C LEU A 349 3.62 22.34 -23.06
N ASN A 350 4.57 22.75 -23.90
CA ASN A 350 4.52 24.07 -24.56
C ASN A 350 3.93 23.99 -25.96
N GLN A 351 4.39 23.04 -26.77
CA GLN A 351 4.00 22.93 -28.18
C GLN A 351 2.59 22.38 -28.32
N ILE A 352 2.23 21.37 -27.54
CA ILE A 352 0.88 20.80 -27.54
C ILE A 352 -0.14 21.86 -27.12
N VAL A 353 0.12 22.62 -26.05
CA VAL A 353 -0.79 23.68 -25.59
C VAL A 353 -0.99 24.73 -26.68
N LYS A 354 0.08 25.16 -27.34
CA LYS A 354 0.04 26.10 -28.47
C LYS A 354 -0.78 25.54 -29.64
N ASN A 355 -0.52 24.29 -30.03
CA ASN A 355 -1.18 23.65 -31.17
C ASN A 355 -2.66 23.35 -30.90
N GLU A 356 -3.04 23.14 -29.64
CA GLU A 356 -4.42 22.92 -29.20
C GLU A 356 -5.21 24.21 -28.95
N GLY A 357 -4.57 25.39 -29.05
CA GLY A 357 -5.18 26.67 -28.74
C GLY A 357 -5.57 26.81 -27.27
N ILE A 358 -4.84 26.15 -26.37
CA ILE A 358 -5.07 26.20 -24.93
C ILE A 358 -4.26 27.36 -24.33
N GLU A 359 -4.86 28.08 -23.39
CA GLU A 359 -4.17 29.19 -22.72
C GLU A 359 -3.69 28.85 -21.29
N CYS A 360 -4.18 27.76 -20.69
CA CYS A 360 -3.80 27.36 -19.34
C CYS A 360 -2.40 26.72 -19.28
N GLU A 361 -1.79 26.70 -18.10
CA GLU A 361 -0.52 26.04 -17.87
C GLU A 361 -0.72 24.53 -17.72
N LEU A 362 -0.28 23.74 -18.69
CA LEU A 362 -0.37 22.28 -18.69
C LEU A 362 1.00 21.65 -18.38
N LEU A 363 1.06 20.84 -17.34
CA LEU A 363 2.28 20.22 -16.84
C LEU A 363 2.16 18.68 -16.84
N GLY A 364 3.18 17.99 -17.33
CA GLY A 364 3.33 16.53 -17.28
C GLY A 364 4.21 16.08 -16.11
N LYS A 365 3.65 15.31 -15.17
CA LYS A 365 4.42 14.61 -14.12
C LYS A 365 5.01 13.33 -14.72
N CYS A 366 6.32 13.37 -14.97
CA CYS A 366 7.02 12.39 -15.81
C CYS A 366 7.38 11.10 -15.06
N GLU A 367 6.38 10.33 -14.65
CA GLU A 367 6.57 9.07 -13.92
C GLU A 367 7.24 7.96 -14.73
N PHE A 368 7.27 8.10 -16.04
CA PHE A 368 8.04 7.24 -16.94
C PHE A 368 9.57 7.32 -16.74
N LEU A 369 10.06 8.32 -15.99
CA LEU A 369 11.49 8.48 -15.65
C LEU A 369 11.91 7.80 -14.35
N ASN A 370 11.00 7.09 -13.66
CA ASN A 370 11.42 6.16 -12.62
C ASN A 370 12.37 5.10 -13.23
N ILE A 371 13.24 4.51 -12.40
CA ILE A 371 14.31 3.63 -12.87
C ILE A 371 13.81 2.34 -13.56
N GLY A 372 12.68 1.79 -13.16
CA GLY A 372 12.00 0.69 -13.85
C GLY A 372 11.20 1.15 -15.07
N GLY A 373 11.03 2.47 -15.24
CA GLY A 373 10.39 3.12 -16.37
C GLY A 373 8.91 3.39 -16.16
N SER A 374 8.38 3.31 -14.92
CA SER A 374 6.97 3.56 -14.68
C SER A 374 6.62 4.03 -13.26
N ILE A 375 5.44 4.63 -13.13
CA ILE A 375 4.82 4.98 -11.85
C ILE A 375 4.67 3.79 -10.89
N LYS A 376 4.61 2.55 -11.42
CA LYS A 376 4.37 1.35 -10.62
C LYS A 376 5.60 0.92 -9.81
N ASP A 377 6.77 1.49 -10.10
CA ASP A 377 7.98 1.27 -9.32
C ASP A 377 7.78 1.73 -7.85
N ARG A 378 7.04 2.82 -7.65
CA ARG A 378 6.69 3.35 -6.32
C ARG A 378 5.92 2.33 -5.49
N ILE A 379 4.86 1.78 -6.06
CA ILE A 379 3.98 0.85 -5.34
C ILE A 379 4.68 -0.48 -5.11
N ALA A 380 5.49 -0.94 -6.06
CA ALA A 380 6.22 -2.18 -5.94
C ALA A 380 7.22 -2.13 -4.79
N LYS A 381 8.03 -1.06 -4.74
CA LYS A 381 8.95 -0.79 -3.64
C LYS A 381 8.20 -0.72 -2.31
N ARG A 382 7.14 0.09 -2.24
CA ARG A 382 6.39 0.28 -0.99
C ARG A 382 5.74 -1.01 -0.48
N MET A 383 5.11 -1.79 -1.36
CA MET A 383 4.46 -3.06 -0.98
C MET A 383 5.47 -4.06 -0.42
N ILE A 384 6.67 -4.16 -1.01
CA ILE A 384 7.73 -5.06 -0.52
C ILE A 384 8.28 -4.56 0.82
N GLU A 385 8.66 -3.29 0.93
CA GLU A 385 9.23 -2.72 2.15
C GLU A 385 8.26 -2.83 3.34
N GLU A 386 6.97 -2.60 3.12
CA GLU A 386 5.96 -2.74 4.18
C GLU A 386 5.72 -4.22 4.54
N ALA A 387 5.74 -5.13 3.57
CA ALA A 387 5.65 -6.57 3.86
C ALA A 387 6.86 -7.09 4.66
N GLU A 388 8.06 -6.56 4.40
CA GLU A 388 9.27 -6.82 5.21
C GLU A 388 9.12 -6.26 6.62
N LEU A 389 8.69 -5.01 6.76
CA LEU A 389 8.50 -4.34 8.06
C LEU A 389 7.44 -5.04 8.93
N GLU A 390 6.38 -5.56 8.31
CA GLU A 390 5.34 -6.34 8.99
C GLU A 390 5.76 -7.78 9.30
N GLY A 391 6.94 -8.22 8.83
CA GLY A 391 7.43 -9.59 8.99
C GLY A 391 6.68 -10.63 8.17
N LYS A 392 5.92 -10.19 7.15
CA LYS A 392 5.18 -11.07 6.23
C LYS A 392 6.09 -11.66 5.16
N LEU A 393 7.10 -10.91 4.74
CA LEU A 393 8.07 -11.32 3.73
C LEU A 393 9.44 -11.55 4.38
N LYS A 394 10.08 -12.69 4.06
CA LYS A 394 11.38 -13.09 4.62
C LYS A 394 12.40 -13.36 3.51
N PRO A 395 13.71 -13.12 3.74
CA PRO A 395 14.73 -13.36 2.72
C PRO A 395 14.63 -14.75 2.09
N GLY A 396 14.64 -14.81 0.76
CA GLY A 396 14.48 -16.05 -0.02
C GLY A 396 13.02 -16.44 -0.33
N ASP A 397 12.03 -15.74 0.20
CA ASP A 397 10.62 -15.94 -0.16
C ASP A 397 10.36 -15.66 -1.66
N THR A 398 9.22 -16.15 -2.15
CA THR A 398 8.77 -15.98 -3.53
C THR A 398 7.66 -14.92 -3.61
N ILE A 399 7.85 -13.93 -4.48
CA ILE A 399 6.85 -12.94 -4.84
C ILE A 399 6.12 -13.39 -6.10
N ILE A 400 4.80 -13.38 -6.05
CA ILE A 400 3.90 -13.64 -7.18
C ILE A 400 3.08 -12.38 -7.43
N GLU A 401 2.91 -11.98 -8.69
CA GLU A 401 2.00 -10.86 -8.99
C GLU A 401 1.23 -11.02 -10.32
N PRO A 402 -0.12 -10.95 -10.28
CA PRO A 402 -0.93 -10.74 -11.47
C PRO A 402 -0.86 -9.28 -11.94
N THR A 403 -0.38 -9.04 -13.17
CA THR A 403 -0.09 -7.67 -13.63
C THR A 403 -0.22 -7.48 -15.13
N SER A 404 -0.52 -6.24 -15.53
CA SER A 404 -0.42 -5.73 -16.92
C SER A 404 1.02 -5.37 -17.33
N GLY A 405 1.99 -5.63 -16.46
CA GLY A 405 3.43 -5.59 -16.75
C GLY A 405 4.21 -4.64 -15.85
N ASN A 406 3.81 -3.37 -15.76
CA ASN A 406 4.59 -2.34 -15.07
C ASN A 406 4.79 -2.61 -13.57
N THR A 407 3.75 -3.06 -12.86
CA THR A 407 3.90 -3.48 -11.45
C THR A 407 4.80 -4.70 -11.33
N GLY A 408 4.73 -5.63 -12.29
CA GLY A 408 5.65 -6.75 -12.36
C GLY A 408 7.10 -6.30 -12.52
N ILE A 409 7.37 -5.31 -13.37
CA ILE A 409 8.72 -4.76 -13.59
C ILE A 409 9.25 -4.14 -12.30
N GLY A 410 8.47 -3.28 -11.65
CA GLY A 410 8.86 -2.66 -10.39
C GLY A 410 9.11 -3.70 -9.29
N LEU A 411 8.27 -4.74 -9.20
CA LEU A 411 8.42 -5.82 -8.22
C LEU A 411 9.66 -6.67 -8.54
N ALA A 412 9.88 -7.03 -9.81
CA ALA A 412 11.03 -7.82 -10.23
C ALA A 412 12.35 -7.07 -9.99
N LEU A 413 12.40 -5.77 -10.29
CA LEU A 413 13.54 -4.90 -9.99
C LEU A 413 13.84 -4.88 -8.49
N THR A 414 12.83 -4.61 -7.67
CA THR A 414 12.95 -4.54 -6.21
C THR A 414 13.35 -5.89 -5.63
N ALA A 415 12.72 -6.97 -6.09
CA ALA A 415 13.01 -8.34 -5.71
C ALA A 415 14.44 -8.77 -6.07
N SER A 416 14.94 -8.35 -7.23
CA SER A 416 16.32 -8.65 -7.66
C SER A 416 17.36 -8.08 -6.71
N LEU A 417 17.12 -6.89 -6.17
CA LEU A 417 18.06 -6.24 -5.23
C LEU A 417 17.92 -6.77 -3.80
N LYS A 418 16.74 -7.24 -3.42
CA LYS A 418 16.45 -7.76 -2.07
C LYS A 418 16.55 -9.28 -1.95
N GLY A 419 16.82 -10.00 -3.04
CA GLY A 419 17.05 -11.44 -3.03
C GLY A 419 15.78 -12.30 -2.97
N TYR A 420 14.68 -11.83 -3.57
CA TYR A 420 13.43 -12.62 -3.67
C TYR A 420 13.32 -13.31 -5.04
N ARG A 421 12.78 -14.54 -5.04
CA ARG A 421 12.31 -15.19 -6.26
C ARG A 421 11.06 -14.45 -6.75
N ARG A 422 10.90 -14.30 -8.07
CA ARG A 422 9.78 -13.53 -8.65
C ARG A 422 9.10 -14.30 -9.78
N ILE A 423 7.80 -14.47 -9.65
CA ILE A 423 6.93 -15.10 -10.66
C ILE A 423 5.88 -14.07 -11.07
N ILE A 424 5.86 -13.71 -12.34
CA ILE A 424 4.93 -12.72 -12.88
C ILE A 424 3.90 -13.43 -13.76
N VAL A 425 2.63 -13.22 -13.42
CA VAL A 425 1.49 -13.74 -14.19
C VAL A 425 0.92 -12.59 -15.00
N MET A 426 0.94 -12.70 -16.33
CA MET A 426 0.47 -11.64 -17.23
C MET A 426 -0.38 -12.20 -18.39
N SER A 427 -1.24 -11.37 -18.96
CA SER A 427 -2.04 -11.73 -20.14
C SER A 427 -1.18 -11.78 -21.41
N GLU A 428 -1.55 -12.61 -22.38
CA GLU A 428 -0.97 -12.66 -23.73
C GLU A 428 -1.07 -11.34 -24.51
N LYS A 429 -2.04 -10.48 -24.18
CA LYS A 429 -2.19 -9.14 -24.79
C LYS A 429 -0.99 -8.21 -24.54
N MET A 430 -0.31 -8.40 -23.42
CA MET A 430 0.77 -7.51 -22.97
C MET A 430 2.00 -7.66 -23.85
N SER A 431 2.68 -6.54 -24.13
CA SER A 431 3.80 -6.48 -25.08
C SER A 431 4.95 -7.48 -24.80
N SER A 432 5.65 -7.88 -25.86
CA SER A 432 6.83 -8.74 -25.79
C SER A 432 8.01 -8.08 -25.06
N GLU A 433 8.10 -6.76 -25.12
CA GLU A 433 9.14 -5.94 -24.51
C GLU A 433 9.06 -6.01 -22.99
N LYS A 434 7.84 -5.98 -22.43
CA LYS A 434 7.61 -6.16 -20.99
C LYS A 434 8.10 -7.52 -20.52
N GLU A 435 7.76 -8.59 -21.24
CA GLU A 435 8.24 -9.93 -20.93
C GLU A 435 9.77 -10.03 -21.03
N SER A 436 10.35 -9.52 -22.11
CA SER A 436 11.80 -9.55 -22.33
C SER A 436 12.53 -8.85 -21.18
N TYR A 437 12.05 -7.68 -20.76
CA TYR A 437 12.65 -6.95 -19.66
C TYR A 437 12.50 -7.68 -18.32
N LEU A 438 11.33 -8.27 -18.05
CA LEU A 438 11.11 -9.06 -16.85
C LEU A 438 12.00 -10.30 -16.79
N ARG A 439 12.21 -11.00 -17.91
CA ARG A 439 13.15 -12.12 -17.98
C ARG A 439 14.59 -11.67 -17.71
N CYS A 440 15.02 -10.51 -18.23
CA CYS A 440 16.32 -9.93 -17.89
C CYS A 440 16.44 -9.57 -16.40
N LEU A 441 15.34 -9.16 -15.76
CA LEU A 441 15.27 -8.97 -14.31
C LEU A 441 15.19 -10.31 -13.55
N GLY A 442 15.35 -11.46 -14.20
CA GLY A 442 15.33 -12.79 -13.58
C GLY A 442 13.95 -13.22 -13.08
N ALA A 443 12.86 -12.70 -13.68
CA ALA A 443 11.51 -13.14 -13.38
C ALA A 443 11.12 -14.38 -14.18
N GLU A 444 10.44 -15.31 -13.52
CA GLU A 444 9.70 -16.39 -14.18
C GLU A 444 8.36 -15.85 -14.69
N ILE A 445 7.99 -16.19 -15.92
CA ILE A 445 6.82 -15.62 -16.59
C ILE A 445 5.81 -16.71 -16.88
N VAL A 446 4.57 -16.46 -16.46
CA VAL A 446 3.40 -17.30 -16.78
C VAL A 446 2.41 -16.45 -17.57
N ARG A 447 2.06 -16.90 -18.78
CA ARG A 447 1.07 -16.25 -19.65
C ARG A 447 -0.32 -16.82 -19.40
N THR A 448 -1.33 -15.96 -19.55
CA THR A 448 -2.76 -16.30 -19.44
C THR A 448 -3.51 -15.80 -20.67
N PRO A 449 -4.57 -16.51 -21.13
CA PRO A 449 -5.32 -16.12 -22.32
C PRO A 449 -5.85 -14.69 -22.25
N ALA A 450 -5.77 -13.94 -23.34
CA ALA A 450 -6.27 -12.56 -23.39
C ALA A 450 -7.79 -12.43 -23.21
N SER A 451 -8.54 -13.46 -23.57
CA SER A 451 -10.00 -13.52 -23.46
C SER A 451 -10.51 -14.02 -22.10
N ALA A 452 -9.62 -14.39 -21.18
CA ALA A 452 -10.02 -14.92 -19.88
C ALA A 452 -10.45 -13.78 -18.94
N ASN A 453 -11.76 -13.67 -18.71
CA ASN A 453 -12.33 -12.74 -17.72
C ASN A 453 -11.83 -13.06 -16.30
N PHE A 454 -11.97 -12.12 -15.37
CA PHE A 454 -11.35 -12.22 -14.04
C PHE A 454 -11.77 -13.46 -13.22
N ASP A 455 -12.96 -13.99 -13.41
CA ASP A 455 -13.47 -15.18 -12.69
C ASP A 455 -13.06 -16.53 -13.34
N HIS A 456 -12.50 -16.50 -14.55
CA HIS A 456 -12.13 -17.70 -15.29
C HIS A 456 -11.00 -18.48 -14.56
N PRO A 457 -10.99 -19.83 -14.59
CA PRO A 457 -9.92 -20.63 -13.98
C PRO A 457 -8.52 -20.30 -14.50
N ASP A 458 -8.42 -19.92 -15.78
CA ASP A 458 -7.17 -19.49 -16.42
C ASP A 458 -6.93 -17.97 -16.36
N SER A 459 -7.70 -17.24 -15.56
CA SER A 459 -7.48 -15.80 -15.33
C SER A 459 -6.18 -15.55 -14.57
N LEU A 460 -5.66 -14.32 -14.67
CA LEU A 460 -4.43 -13.90 -13.98
C LEU A 460 -4.50 -14.18 -12.47
N PHE A 461 -5.68 -14.01 -11.87
CA PHE A 461 -5.89 -14.17 -10.43
C PHE A 461 -5.87 -15.64 -10.03
N ARG A 462 -6.66 -16.48 -10.70
CA ARG A 462 -6.78 -17.91 -10.39
C ARG A 462 -5.47 -18.65 -10.63
N VAL A 463 -4.75 -18.30 -11.71
CA VAL A 463 -3.43 -18.86 -11.98
C VAL A 463 -2.42 -18.45 -10.90
N SER A 464 -2.44 -17.19 -10.44
CA SER A 464 -1.58 -16.74 -9.34
C SER A 464 -1.87 -17.49 -8.03
N GLU A 465 -3.15 -17.70 -7.70
CA GLU A 465 -3.57 -18.49 -6.53
C GLU A 465 -3.11 -19.94 -6.62
N LYS A 466 -3.24 -20.56 -7.79
CA LYS A 466 -2.77 -21.93 -8.04
C LYS A 466 -1.26 -22.05 -7.81
N ILE A 467 -0.45 -21.18 -8.41
CA ILE A 467 1.01 -21.17 -8.23
C ILE A 467 1.38 -20.97 -6.76
N LYS A 468 0.70 -20.05 -6.06
CA LYS A 468 0.92 -19.85 -4.63
C LYS A 468 0.65 -21.12 -3.83
N ASN A 469 -0.46 -21.81 -4.10
CA ASN A 469 -0.83 -23.02 -3.39
C ASN A 469 0.15 -24.17 -3.65
N GLU A 470 0.72 -24.24 -4.85
CA GLU A 470 1.75 -25.23 -5.22
C GLU A 470 3.09 -24.97 -4.51
N ILE A 471 3.52 -23.70 -4.39
CA ILE A 471 4.77 -23.34 -3.70
C ILE A 471 4.63 -23.39 -2.18
N GLY A 472 3.45 -23.02 -1.66
CA GLY A 472 3.15 -23.05 -0.23
C GLY A 472 3.46 -21.74 0.51
N PRO A 473 3.72 -21.79 1.84
CA PRO A 473 3.71 -20.61 2.71
C PRO A 473 4.79 -19.55 2.44
N SER A 474 5.84 -19.88 1.69
CA SER A 474 6.90 -18.94 1.29
C SER A 474 6.53 -18.14 0.04
N ALA A 475 5.38 -18.41 -0.59
CA ALA A 475 4.88 -17.65 -1.73
C ALA A 475 3.84 -16.60 -1.32
N HIS A 476 4.07 -15.37 -1.78
CA HIS A 476 3.25 -14.22 -1.43
C HIS A 476 2.74 -13.53 -2.69
N ILE A 477 1.41 -13.40 -2.80
CA ILE A 477 0.80 -12.56 -3.83
C ILE A 477 0.70 -11.15 -3.27
N MET A 478 1.39 -10.18 -3.88
CA MET A 478 1.41 -8.80 -3.37
C MET A 478 0.07 -8.10 -3.57
N ASN A 479 -0.64 -8.46 -4.65
CA ASN A 479 -2.01 -8.10 -5.00
C ASN A 479 -2.24 -6.57 -5.02
N GLN A 480 -1.72 -5.91 -6.04
CA GLN A 480 -1.87 -4.46 -6.23
C GLN A 480 -3.33 -3.93 -6.25
N TYR A 481 -4.31 -4.80 -6.49
CA TYR A 481 -5.73 -4.44 -6.59
C TYR A 481 -6.41 -4.27 -5.23
N THR A 482 -5.83 -4.87 -4.18
CA THR A 482 -6.37 -4.84 -2.81
C THR A 482 -5.37 -4.32 -1.78
N ASN A 483 -4.08 -4.29 -2.11
CA ASN A 483 -3.03 -3.89 -1.19
C ASN A 483 -3.11 -2.38 -0.89
N PRO A 484 -3.29 -1.97 0.37
CA PRO A 484 -3.45 -0.56 0.74
C PRO A 484 -2.18 0.27 0.49
N TYR A 485 -1.01 -0.39 0.38
CA TYR A 485 0.25 0.30 0.11
C TYR A 485 0.39 0.78 -1.34
N ASN A 486 -0.50 0.35 -2.24
CA ASN A 486 -0.63 0.94 -3.57
C ASN A 486 -1.08 2.42 -3.49
N PRO A 487 -2.30 2.74 -3.00
CA PRO A 487 -2.71 4.14 -2.87
C PRO A 487 -1.90 4.93 -1.84
N ILE A 488 -1.38 4.30 -0.77
CA ILE A 488 -0.54 5.01 0.21
C ILE A 488 0.75 5.53 -0.42
N ALA A 489 1.43 4.77 -1.28
CA ALA A 489 2.65 5.25 -1.94
C ALA A 489 2.39 6.58 -2.67
N HIS A 490 1.24 6.70 -3.34
CA HIS A 490 0.87 7.90 -4.06
C HIS A 490 0.41 9.04 -3.14
N PHE A 491 -0.25 8.71 -2.03
CA PHE A 491 -0.64 9.68 -1.01
C PHE A 491 0.58 10.29 -0.30
N ASP A 492 1.54 9.46 0.11
CA ASP A 492 2.73 9.88 0.87
C ASP A 492 3.80 10.54 -0.01
N GLU A 493 3.98 10.07 -1.24
CA GLU A 493 5.09 10.48 -2.10
C GLU A 493 4.61 11.29 -3.31
N THR A 494 3.90 10.65 -4.24
CA THR A 494 3.57 11.27 -5.54
C THR A 494 2.80 12.58 -5.37
N ALA A 495 1.81 12.61 -4.48
CA ALA A 495 1.03 13.80 -4.22
C ALA A 495 1.82 14.91 -3.51
N GLU A 496 2.67 14.57 -2.54
CA GLU A 496 3.53 15.55 -1.86
C GLU A 496 4.58 16.14 -2.81
N GLU A 497 5.11 15.35 -3.75
CA GLU A 497 5.97 15.86 -4.82
C GLU A 497 5.24 16.86 -5.71
N ILE A 498 4.02 16.53 -6.15
CA ILE A 498 3.21 17.45 -6.99
C ILE A 498 2.89 18.74 -6.23
N LEU A 499 2.48 18.64 -4.97
CA LEU A 499 2.21 19.81 -4.12
C LEU A 499 3.45 20.68 -3.97
N ARG A 500 4.61 20.10 -3.69
CA ARG A 500 5.90 20.81 -3.63
C ARG A 500 6.19 21.51 -4.95
N ASP A 501 6.12 20.79 -6.07
CA ASP A 501 6.49 21.31 -7.39
C ASP A 501 5.50 22.38 -7.88
N CYS A 502 4.26 22.37 -7.38
CA CYS A 502 3.24 23.38 -7.65
C CYS A 502 3.19 24.52 -6.62
N THR A 503 4.07 24.52 -5.60
CA THR A 503 4.14 25.59 -4.60
C THR A 503 4.94 26.76 -5.17
N GLU A 504 4.33 27.94 -5.22
CA GLU A 504 4.97 29.18 -5.64
C GLU A 504 5.92 29.74 -4.57
N GLU A 505 6.75 30.72 -4.92
CA GLU A 505 7.72 31.35 -4.00
C GLU A 505 7.08 31.97 -2.75
N ASN A 506 5.83 32.42 -2.88
CA ASN A 506 5.02 32.95 -1.78
C ASN A 506 4.48 31.86 -0.81
N GLY A 507 4.75 30.58 -1.11
CA GLY A 507 4.30 29.42 -0.33
C GLY A 507 2.88 28.94 -0.64
N GLN A 508 2.18 29.57 -1.59
CA GLN A 508 0.86 29.16 -2.04
C GLN A 508 0.97 28.02 -3.05
N ILE A 509 0.11 27.01 -2.90
CA ILE A 509 0.02 25.91 -3.86
C ILE A 509 -0.93 26.33 -4.98
N LYS A 510 -0.41 26.47 -6.20
CA LYS A 510 -1.21 26.74 -7.39
C LYS A 510 -1.45 25.42 -8.11
N LEU A 511 -2.66 24.88 -8.03
CA LEU A 511 -3.07 23.67 -8.72
C LEU A 511 -4.59 23.65 -8.85
N ASP A 512 -5.09 23.75 -10.07
CA ASP A 512 -6.52 23.88 -10.35
C ASP A 512 -7.14 22.58 -10.84
N MET A 513 -6.38 21.76 -11.56
CA MET A 513 -6.84 20.45 -12.03
C MET A 513 -5.71 19.42 -12.04
N LEU A 514 -6.03 18.18 -11.71
CA LEU A 514 -5.12 17.04 -11.82
C LEU A 514 -5.80 15.88 -12.56
N VAL A 515 -5.13 15.38 -13.60
CA VAL A 515 -5.66 14.36 -14.53
C VAL A 515 -4.83 13.07 -14.43
N VAL A 516 -5.51 11.93 -14.23
CA VAL A 516 -4.86 10.61 -14.06
C VAL A 516 -5.56 9.54 -14.90
N GLY A 517 -4.81 8.80 -15.70
CA GLY A 517 -5.28 7.54 -16.29
C GLY A 517 -5.53 6.47 -15.22
N VAL A 518 -6.71 5.86 -15.21
CA VAL A 518 -7.16 4.98 -14.12
C VAL A 518 -7.04 3.52 -14.52
N GLY A 519 -6.11 2.79 -13.89
CA GLY A 519 -6.03 1.33 -13.92
C GLY A 519 -6.56 0.74 -12.62
N THR A 520 -5.66 0.29 -11.73
CA THR A 520 -6.07 -0.23 -10.41
C THR A 520 -6.80 0.80 -9.54
N GLY A 521 -6.71 2.09 -9.87
CA GLY A 521 -7.24 3.18 -9.04
C GLY A 521 -6.32 3.67 -7.94
N GLY A 522 -5.26 2.93 -7.58
CA GLY A 522 -4.39 3.31 -6.46
C GLY A 522 -3.77 4.71 -6.59
N THR A 523 -3.29 5.06 -7.79
CA THR A 523 -2.71 6.39 -8.07
C THR A 523 -3.72 7.52 -7.87
N ILE A 524 -4.88 7.46 -8.53
CA ILE A 524 -5.88 8.52 -8.42
C ILE A 524 -6.49 8.59 -7.01
N THR A 525 -6.70 7.46 -6.34
CA THR A 525 -7.17 7.41 -4.93
C THR A 525 -6.17 8.10 -3.99
N GLY A 526 -4.88 7.74 -4.08
CA GLY A 526 -3.85 8.30 -3.21
C GLY A 526 -3.65 9.80 -3.42
N ILE A 527 -3.55 10.20 -4.69
CA ILE A 527 -3.36 11.61 -5.05
C ILE A 527 -4.59 12.44 -4.67
N SER A 528 -5.79 12.03 -5.10
CA SER A 528 -7.02 12.79 -4.84
C SER A 528 -7.21 13.08 -3.35
N ARG A 529 -7.05 12.08 -2.49
CA ARG A 529 -7.19 12.25 -1.04
C ARG A 529 -6.21 13.27 -0.48
N LYS A 530 -4.93 13.19 -0.85
CA LYS A 530 -3.92 14.15 -0.37
C LYS A 530 -4.18 15.55 -0.92
N ILE A 531 -4.45 15.67 -2.22
CA ILE A 531 -4.70 16.95 -2.87
C ILE A 531 -5.94 17.61 -2.29
N LYS A 532 -7.07 16.89 -2.14
CA LYS A 532 -8.29 17.45 -1.53
C LYS A 532 -8.10 17.90 -0.08
N MET A 533 -7.17 17.31 0.67
CA MET A 533 -6.81 17.80 2.02
C MET A 533 -6.04 19.12 2.01
N LYS A 534 -5.30 19.43 0.95
CA LYS A 534 -4.37 20.57 0.88
C LYS A 534 -4.85 21.70 -0.04
N VAL A 535 -5.52 21.33 -1.13
CA VAL A 535 -6.12 22.17 -2.16
C VAL A 535 -7.53 21.63 -2.45
N PRO A 536 -8.51 21.86 -1.56
CA PRO A 536 -9.84 21.25 -1.65
C PRO A 536 -10.59 21.53 -2.97
N ASN A 537 -10.31 22.68 -3.58
CA ASN A 537 -10.95 23.14 -4.81
C ASN A 537 -10.28 22.61 -6.08
N CYS A 538 -9.15 21.91 -5.99
CA CYS A 538 -8.52 21.31 -7.16
C CYS A 538 -9.43 20.22 -7.74
N LEU A 539 -9.69 20.30 -9.05
CA LEU A 539 -10.49 19.34 -9.79
C LEU A 539 -9.68 18.07 -10.08
N ILE A 540 -10.21 16.91 -9.68
CA ILE A 540 -9.60 15.61 -9.94
C ILE A 540 -10.35 14.92 -11.09
N VAL A 541 -9.63 14.64 -12.18
CA VAL A 541 -10.18 14.03 -13.38
C VAL A 541 -9.60 12.62 -13.58
N GLY A 542 -10.49 11.63 -13.65
CA GLY A 542 -10.15 10.25 -13.99
C GLY A 542 -10.30 10.00 -15.48
N VAL A 543 -9.25 9.48 -16.13
CA VAL A 543 -9.29 9.06 -17.54
C VAL A 543 -9.40 7.55 -17.62
N ASP A 544 -10.43 7.08 -18.31
CA ASP A 544 -10.79 5.67 -18.42
C ASP A 544 -10.95 5.30 -19.91
N PRO A 545 -10.38 4.20 -20.42
CA PRO A 545 -10.52 3.86 -21.84
C PRO A 545 -11.95 3.43 -22.18
N ILE A 546 -12.40 3.68 -23.41
CA ILE A 546 -13.63 3.10 -23.95
C ILE A 546 -13.49 1.57 -23.94
N GLY A 547 -14.50 0.89 -23.41
CA GLY A 547 -14.48 -0.56 -23.17
C GLY A 547 -14.25 -0.98 -21.72
N SER A 548 -13.77 -0.07 -20.85
CA SER A 548 -13.75 -0.28 -19.39
C SER A 548 -15.05 0.18 -18.71
N ILE A 549 -15.32 -0.35 -17.51
CA ILE A 549 -16.48 0.01 -16.68
C ILE A 549 -16.16 1.01 -15.56
N LEU A 550 -14.90 1.43 -15.37
CA LEU A 550 -14.51 2.19 -14.17
C LEU A 550 -15.18 3.57 -14.07
N ALA A 551 -15.34 4.26 -15.20
CA ALA A 551 -16.06 5.55 -15.25
C ALA A 551 -17.58 5.42 -15.16
N ASN A 552 -18.13 4.26 -15.54
CA ASN A 552 -19.57 4.01 -15.54
C ASN A 552 -19.85 2.55 -15.10
N PRO A 553 -20.07 2.30 -13.80
CA PRO A 553 -20.33 0.96 -13.28
C PRO A 553 -21.61 0.32 -13.84
N GLU A 554 -22.54 1.11 -14.38
CA GLU A 554 -23.82 0.62 -14.93
C GLU A 554 -23.66 0.06 -16.35
N CYS A 555 -22.56 0.37 -17.04
CA CYS A 555 -22.25 -0.17 -18.35
C CYS A 555 -21.75 -1.62 -18.21
N GLN A 556 -22.57 -2.60 -18.59
CA GLN A 556 -22.23 -4.02 -18.48
C GLN A 556 -21.40 -4.55 -19.65
N GLU A 557 -21.41 -3.87 -20.80
CA GLU A 557 -20.67 -4.30 -21.99
C GLU A 557 -19.23 -3.78 -21.95
N THR A 558 -18.28 -4.70 -21.98
CA THR A 558 -16.86 -4.41 -22.14
C THR A 558 -16.44 -4.71 -23.58
N THR A 559 -15.62 -3.83 -24.14
CA THR A 559 -15.04 -4.01 -25.47
C THR A 559 -13.52 -4.05 -25.35
N PRO A 560 -12.82 -4.92 -26.12
CA PRO A 560 -11.37 -4.89 -26.18
C PRO A 560 -10.85 -3.52 -26.67
N TYR A 561 -9.71 -3.10 -26.14
CA TYR A 561 -8.96 -1.90 -26.52
C TYR A 561 -7.46 -2.20 -26.53
N ASP A 562 -6.63 -1.45 -27.23
CA ASP A 562 -5.19 -1.70 -27.37
C ASP A 562 -4.32 -0.97 -26.34
N VAL A 563 -4.76 0.18 -25.80
CA VAL A 563 -4.05 0.91 -24.74
C VAL A 563 -3.85 0.00 -23.52
N GLU A 564 -2.64 0.00 -22.96
CA GLU A 564 -2.27 -0.84 -21.83
C GLU A 564 -2.14 -0.03 -20.53
N GLY A 565 -2.50 -0.65 -19.40
CA GLY A 565 -2.25 -0.12 -18.06
C GLY A 565 -3.37 0.71 -17.42
N ILE A 566 -4.44 0.99 -18.17
CA ILE A 566 -5.67 1.66 -17.71
C ILE A 566 -6.91 0.86 -18.11
N GLY A 567 -8.01 1.08 -17.39
CA GLY A 567 -9.29 0.37 -17.56
C GLY A 567 -9.28 -1.07 -17.05
N TYR A 568 -10.44 -1.50 -16.53
CA TYR A 568 -10.77 -2.88 -16.16
C TYR A 568 -12.24 -3.22 -16.42
N ASP A 569 -12.54 -4.52 -16.44
CA ASP A 569 -13.87 -5.15 -16.45
C ASP A 569 -14.38 -5.48 -15.04
N PHE A 570 -13.65 -5.08 -14.00
CA PHE A 570 -14.01 -5.21 -12.59
C PHE A 570 -13.60 -3.95 -11.81
N PHE A 571 -14.15 -3.77 -10.60
CA PHE A 571 -13.79 -2.65 -9.71
C PHE A 571 -12.72 -3.07 -8.69
N PRO A 572 -11.47 -2.55 -8.78
CA PRO A 572 -10.44 -2.84 -7.79
C PRO A 572 -10.80 -2.28 -6.41
N THR A 573 -10.42 -2.98 -5.34
CA THR A 573 -10.70 -2.56 -3.96
C THR A 573 -9.98 -1.25 -3.57
N VAL A 574 -8.83 -0.96 -4.18
CA VAL A 574 -8.05 0.25 -3.91
C VAL A 574 -8.56 1.50 -4.63
N LEU A 575 -9.52 1.36 -5.56
CA LEU A 575 -10.15 2.49 -6.23
C LEU A 575 -11.23 3.10 -5.32
N ASP A 576 -11.05 4.37 -4.96
CA ASP A 576 -12.06 5.19 -4.30
C ASP A 576 -12.50 6.30 -5.25
N THR A 577 -13.73 6.22 -5.72
CA THR A 577 -14.29 7.16 -6.69
C THR A 577 -14.77 8.46 -6.05
N ASN A 578 -14.90 8.54 -4.72
CA ASN A 578 -15.39 9.75 -4.03
C ASN A 578 -14.46 10.95 -4.17
N GLY A 579 -13.16 10.71 -4.44
CA GLY A 579 -12.18 11.77 -4.66
C GLY A 579 -12.10 12.26 -6.09
N ILE A 580 -12.89 11.70 -7.02
CA ILE A 580 -12.87 12.00 -8.45
C ILE A 580 -14.07 12.90 -8.76
N ASP A 581 -13.82 14.09 -9.29
CA ASP A 581 -14.88 15.06 -9.60
C ASP A 581 -15.45 14.87 -11.00
N LYS A 582 -14.64 14.39 -11.95
CA LYS A 582 -15.06 14.16 -13.34
C LYS A 582 -14.36 12.94 -13.94
N TRP A 583 -15.09 12.20 -14.77
CA TRP A 583 -14.53 11.14 -15.60
C TRP A 583 -14.46 11.57 -17.07
N CYS A 584 -13.44 11.10 -17.78
CA CYS A 584 -13.27 11.30 -19.20
C CYS A 584 -12.97 9.96 -19.89
N LYS A 585 -13.77 9.61 -20.89
CA LYS A 585 -13.58 8.38 -21.68
C LYS A 585 -12.65 8.64 -22.86
N THR A 586 -11.63 7.80 -23.08
CA THR A 586 -10.70 7.97 -24.20
C THR A 586 -10.61 6.74 -25.08
N GLY A 587 -10.52 6.94 -26.40
CA GLY A 587 -10.33 5.87 -27.39
C GLY A 587 -8.86 5.59 -27.69
N ASP A 588 -8.57 4.43 -28.29
CA ASP A 588 -7.21 4.03 -28.64
C ASP A 588 -6.55 4.98 -29.66
N HIS A 589 -7.28 5.35 -30.72
CA HIS A 589 -6.77 6.23 -31.78
C HIS A 589 -6.22 7.55 -31.22
N GLU A 590 -7.04 8.32 -30.50
CA GLU A 590 -6.63 9.60 -29.92
C GLU A 590 -5.53 9.42 -28.86
N SER A 591 -5.52 8.30 -28.14
CA SER A 591 -4.51 8.02 -27.12
C SER A 591 -3.13 7.82 -27.74
N PHE A 592 -3.05 7.01 -28.81
CA PHE A 592 -1.77 6.76 -29.49
C PHE A 592 -1.31 7.94 -30.33
N GLU A 593 -2.23 8.66 -30.96
CA GLU A 593 -1.91 9.91 -31.67
C GLU A 593 -1.30 10.94 -30.70
N MET A 594 -1.96 11.19 -29.56
CA MET A 594 -1.45 12.10 -28.55
C MET A 594 -0.12 11.62 -27.94
N ALA A 595 0.06 10.31 -27.73
CA ALA A 595 1.34 9.77 -27.27
C ALA A 595 2.48 10.04 -28.28
N ARG A 596 2.22 9.90 -29.58
CA ARG A 596 3.20 10.25 -30.62
C ARG A 596 3.46 11.76 -30.69
N ARG A 597 2.46 12.59 -30.45
CA ARG A 597 2.61 14.05 -30.33
C ARG A 597 3.44 14.45 -29.12
N LEU A 598 3.24 13.81 -27.96
CA LEU A 598 4.11 14.02 -26.78
C LEU A 598 5.59 13.75 -27.10
N ILE A 599 5.88 12.74 -27.92
CA ILE A 599 7.25 12.43 -28.36
C ILE A 599 7.74 13.49 -29.35
N HIS A 600 6.95 13.78 -30.38
CA HIS A 600 7.36 14.62 -31.49
C HIS A 600 7.43 16.12 -31.15
N GLU A 601 6.43 16.62 -30.41
CA GLU A 601 6.24 18.04 -30.11
C GLU A 601 6.91 18.45 -28.79
N GLU A 602 6.96 17.55 -27.80
CA GLU A 602 7.51 17.87 -26.46
C GLU A 602 8.80 17.11 -26.12
N GLY A 603 9.22 16.15 -26.95
CA GLY A 603 10.39 15.32 -26.68
C GLY A 603 10.21 14.36 -25.50
N LEU A 604 8.98 13.99 -25.15
CA LEU A 604 8.66 13.16 -23.99
C LEU A 604 8.39 11.70 -24.41
N PRO A 605 9.33 10.75 -24.17
CA PRO A 605 9.24 9.35 -24.60
C PRO A 605 8.31 8.53 -23.69
N CYS A 606 7.02 8.86 -23.69
CA CYS A 606 5.99 8.27 -22.84
C CYS A 606 5.04 7.32 -23.60
N GLY A 607 4.38 6.42 -22.86
CA GLY A 607 3.50 5.37 -23.39
C GLY A 607 2.08 5.83 -23.74
N GLY A 608 1.28 4.92 -24.31
CA GLY A 608 -0.09 5.20 -24.78
C GLY A 608 -1.04 5.72 -23.69
N SER A 609 -0.91 5.23 -22.45
CA SER A 609 -1.73 5.73 -21.32
C SER A 609 -1.42 7.20 -20.95
N SER A 610 -0.21 7.68 -21.24
CA SER A 610 0.15 9.09 -21.11
C SER A 610 -0.57 9.93 -22.16
N GLY A 611 -0.62 9.44 -23.40
CA GLY A 611 -1.39 10.08 -24.48
C GLY A 611 -2.88 10.13 -24.15
N ALA A 612 -3.46 9.03 -23.64
CA ALA A 612 -4.84 9.00 -23.15
C ALA A 612 -5.09 10.08 -22.09
N ALA A 613 -4.21 10.18 -21.09
CA ALA A 613 -4.35 11.14 -19.99
C ALA A 613 -4.28 12.60 -20.50
N VAL A 614 -3.38 12.92 -21.44
CA VAL A 614 -3.26 14.26 -22.01
C VAL A 614 -4.43 14.59 -22.94
N ALA A 615 -4.89 13.64 -23.76
CA ALA A 615 -6.10 13.82 -24.59
C ALA A 615 -7.33 14.09 -23.71
N GLY A 616 -7.50 13.33 -22.62
CA GLY A 616 -8.56 13.55 -21.63
C GLY A 616 -8.43 14.90 -20.91
N ALA A 617 -7.21 15.37 -20.64
CA ALA A 617 -6.95 16.69 -20.05
C ALA A 617 -7.35 17.82 -21.00
N ILE A 618 -6.88 17.78 -22.25
CA ILE A 618 -7.20 18.77 -23.30
C ILE A 618 -8.71 18.91 -23.48
N ARG A 619 -9.41 17.77 -23.58
CA ARG A 619 -10.87 17.78 -23.71
C ARG A 619 -11.54 18.44 -22.50
N THR A 620 -11.11 18.07 -21.29
CA THR A 620 -11.69 18.62 -20.05
C THR A 620 -11.41 20.12 -19.91
N ILE A 621 -10.21 20.58 -20.30
CA ILE A 621 -9.85 22.01 -20.34
C ILE A 621 -10.80 22.79 -21.25
N LYS A 622 -11.02 22.29 -22.48
CA LYS A 622 -11.90 22.91 -23.46
C LYS A 622 -13.36 22.90 -23.01
N GLU A 623 -13.84 21.79 -22.46
CA GLU A 623 -15.20 21.65 -21.93
C GLU A 623 -15.50 22.62 -20.78
N LEU A 624 -14.53 22.84 -19.89
CA LEU A 624 -14.68 23.70 -18.72
C LEU A 624 -14.28 25.17 -18.96
N GLY A 625 -13.73 25.49 -20.13
CA GLY A 625 -13.28 26.84 -20.47
C GLY A 625 -12.16 27.36 -19.56
N LEU A 626 -11.22 26.50 -19.14
CA LEU A 626 -10.11 26.91 -18.27
C LEU A 626 -9.12 27.81 -19.02
N GLY A 627 -8.72 28.92 -18.41
CA GLY A 627 -7.89 29.96 -19.03
C GLY A 627 -6.48 30.11 -18.43
N LYS A 628 -5.78 31.21 -18.76
CA LYS A 628 -4.37 31.50 -18.40
C LYS A 628 -4.00 31.36 -16.93
N ASN A 629 -4.97 31.53 -16.04
CA ASN A 629 -4.71 31.50 -14.59
C ASN A 629 -4.71 30.07 -14.01
N SER A 630 -5.16 29.08 -14.78
CA SER A 630 -5.27 27.69 -14.31
C SER A 630 -3.98 26.91 -14.54
N ARG A 631 -3.56 26.16 -13.52
CA ARG A 631 -2.49 25.13 -13.61
C ARG A 631 -3.08 23.73 -13.58
N ILE A 632 -2.77 22.97 -14.61
CA ILE A 632 -3.23 21.60 -14.82
C ILE A 632 -2.03 20.67 -14.74
N VAL A 633 -2.13 19.60 -13.96
CA VAL A 633 -1.11 18.54 -13.90
C VAL A 633 -1.67 17.25 -14.47
N VAL A 634 -0.94 16.60 -15.37
CA VAL A 634 -1.27 15.29 -15.95
C VAL A 634 -0.20 14.28 -15.58
N ILE A 635 -0.60 13.09 -15.13
CA ILE A 635 0.33 12.00 -14.84
C ILE A 635 0.71 11.28 -16.13
N LEU A 636 2.02 11.15 -16.42
CA LEU A 636 2.56 10.42 -17.57
C LEU A 636 3.16 9.08 -17.10
N PRO A 637 2.42 7.95 -17.14
CA PRO A 637 2.70 6.81 -16.26
C PRO A 637 3.94 5.98 -16.60
N ASP A 638 4.24 5.76 -17.88
CA ASP A 638 5.30 4.83 -18.30
C ASP A 638 5.96 5.21 -19.63
N ASN A 639 7.07 4.54 -19.94
CA ASN A 639 7.94 4.91 -21.07
C ASN A 639 7.64 4.14 -22.36
N VAL A 640 8.13 4.68 -23.48
CA VAL A 640 8.00 4.07 -24.82
C VAL A 640 8.66 2.70 -24.98
N ARG A 641 9.65 2.36 -24.14
CA ARG A 641 10.35 1.06 -24.18
C ARG A 641 9.37 -0.11 -24.18
N ASN A 642 8.26 0.03 -23.46
CA ASN A 642 7.24 -1.01 -23.36
C ASN A 642 6.46 -1.23 -24.68
N TYR A 643 6.62 -0.37 -25.68
CA TYR A 643 5.76 -0.28 -26.87
C TYR A 643 6.52 -0.09 -28.19
N MET A 644 7.82 -0.43 -28.22
CA MET A 644 8.70 -0.20 -29.37
C MET A 644 8.17 -0.81 -30.67
N SER A 645 7.61 -2.02 -30.60
CA SER A 645 6.98 -2.72 -31.72
C SER A 645 5.48 -2.44 -31.89
N LYS A 646 4.90 -1.59 -31.04
CA LYS A 646 3.47 -1.23 -31.05
C LYS A 646 3.28 0.17 -31.63
N PHE A 647 2.64 1.10 -30.91
CA PHE A 647 2.23 2.41 -31.44
C PHE A 647 3.37 3.28 -31.99
N LEU A 648 4.63 3.00 -31.63
CA LEU A 648 5.79 3.63 -32.24
C LEU A 648 6.02 3.19 -33.69
N SER A 649 5.65 1.95 -34.03
CA SER A 649 5.69 1.44 -35.40
C SER A 649 4.54 2.04 -36.22
N ASN A 650 4.88 2.65 -37.37
CA ASN A 650 3.89 3.09 -38.34
C ASN A 650 3.07 1.93 -38.87
N ASP A 651 3.72 0.78 -39.11
CA ASP A 651 3.05 -0.41 -39.62
C ASP A 651 2.00 -0.93 -38.62
N TRP A 652 2.34 -0.94 -37.33
CA TRP A 652 1.39 -1.32 -36.29
C TRP A 652 0.23 -0.31 -36.17
N MET A 653 0.51 0.99 -36.22
CA MET A 653 -0.54 2.02 -36.18
C MET A 653 -1.48 1.93 -37.38
N PHE A 654 -0.92 1.73 -38.57
CA PHE A 654 -1.66 1.61 -39.82
C PHE A 654 -2.58 0.39 -39.83
N SER A 655 -2.04 -0.75 -39.41
CA SER A 655 -2.75 -2.02 -39.42
C SER A 655 -3.86 -2.12 -38.38
N ARG A 656 -3.74 -1.37 -37.28
CA ARG A 656 -4.83 -1.15 -36.32
C ARG A 656 -5.86 -0.11 -36.78
N GLY A 657 -5.58 0.60 -37.87
CA GLY A 657 -6.44 1.69 -38.36
C GLY A 657 -6.34 2.98 -37.55
N TYR A 658 -5.29 3.15 -36.73
CA TYR A 658 -5.02 4.37 -35.96
C TYR A 658 -4.19 5.41 -36.73
N MET A 659 -3.80 5.07 -37.95
CA MET A 659 -3.06 5.94 -38.84
C MET A 659 -3.51 5.62 -40.27
N ASN A 660 -3.75 6.66 -41.06
CA ASN A 660 -3.91 6.50 -42.50
C ASN A 660 -2.55 6.16 -43.12
N PHE A 661 -2.55 5.35 -44.19
CA PHE A 661 -1.31 5.06 -44.91
C PHE A 661 -0.63 6.39 -45.27
N PRO A 662 0.68 6.55 -45.05
CA PRO A 662 1.35 7.79 -45.42
C PRO A 662 1.24 7.99 -46.93
N LEU A 663 0.30 8.85 -47.33
CA LEU A 663 0.15 9.39 -48.67
C LEU A 663 1.33 10.36 -48.90
N GLY A 664 2.52 9.80 -49.13
CA GLY A 664 3.75 10.59 -49.21
C GLY A 664 4.85 9.98 -50.07
N ASP A 665 4.92 8.66 -50.21
CA ASP A 665 5.82 8.05 -51.19
C ASP A 665 5.12 7.94 -52.55
N ALA A 666 5.31 8.96 -53.39
CA ALA A 666 5.01 8.88 -54.83
C ALA A 666 5.65 7.62 -55.48
N PHE A 667 6.67 7.03 -54.85
CA PHE A 667 7.32 5.79 -55.26
C PHE A 667 6.48 4.51 -55.03
N ARG A 668 5.49 4.52 -54.12
CA ARG A 668 4.70 3.33 -53.75
C ARG A 668 3.22 3.37 -54.19
N ASN A 669 2.73 4.52 -54.67
CA ASN A 669 1.31 4.71 -55.01
C ASN A 669 0.86 4.18 -56.37
N ASN A 670 1.77 3.61 -57.18
CA ASN A 670 1.39 3.11 -58.51
C ASN A 670 0.72 1.73 -58.44
N TRP A 671 1.10 0.85 -57.52
CA TRP A 671 0.59 -0.55 -57.45
C TRP A 671 -0.58 -0.77 -56.48
N ILE A 672 -0.83 0.16 -55.54
CA ILE A 672 -1.99 0.06 -54.63
C ILE A 672 -3.32 0.26 -55.37
N ASN A 673 -3.29 0.95 -56.51
CA ASN A 673 -4.43 1.15 -57.39
C ASN A 673 -4.57 0.03 -58.44
N ASP A 674 -3.57 -0.84 -58.59
CA ASP A 674 -3.67 -2.03 -59.43
C ASP A 674 -4.65 -3.01 -58.77
N THR A 675 -5.53 -3.62 -59.55
CA THR A 675 -6.64 -4.41 -58.98
C THR A 675 -6.09 -5.64 -58.25
N LEU A 676 -6.59 -5.90 -57.03
CA LEU A 676 -6.27 -7.10 -56.23
C LEU A 676 -6.38 -8.39 -57.07
N ASP A 677 -7.30 -8.41 -58.03
CA ASP A 677 -7.53 -9.52 -58.97
C ASP A 677 -6.30 -9.85 -59.85
N GLU A 678 -5.56 -8.85 -60.33
CA GLU A 678 -4.34 -9.07 -61.13
C GLU A 678 -3.23 -9.72 -60.30
N LEU A 679 -3.09 -9.28 -59.04
CA LEU A 679 -2.13 -9.88 -58.11
C LEU A 679 -2.53 -11.32 -57.78
N ILE A 680 -3.81 -11.57 -57.49
CA ILE A 680 -4.33 -12.92 -57.18
C ILE A 680 -4.12 -13.87 -58.36
N ALA A 681 -4.38 -13.41 -59.59
CA ALA A 681 -4.26 -14.24 -60.80
C ALA A 681 -2.84 -14.79 -61.02
N GLY A 682 -1.81 -14.09 -60.54
CA GLY A 682 -0.42 -14.52 -60.60
C GLY A 682 0.05 -15.43 -59.46
N LEU A 683 -0.77 -15.66 -58.42
CA LEU A 683 -0.36 -16.45 -57.26
C LEU A 683 -0.58 -17.96 -57.49
N PRO A 684 0.32 -18.82 -56.96
CA PRO A 684 0.17 -20.27 -57.04
C PRO A 684 -1.08 -20.74 -56.28
N LYS A 685 -1.67 -21.85 -56.76
CA LYS A 685 -2.90 -22.41 -56.20
C LYS A 685 -2.70 -22.80 -54.73
N THR A 686 -3.57 -22.32 -53.85
CA THR A 686 -3.58 -22.68 -52.43
C THR A 686 -3.93 -24.16 -52.25
N VAL A 687 -3.02 -24.92 -51.63
CA VAL A 687 -3.27 -26.32 -51.26
C VAL A 687 -4.01 -26.36 -49.92
N ARG A 688 -5.12 -27.09 -49.88
CA ARG A 688 -5.99 -27.22 -48.71
C ARG A 688 -5.89 -28.63 -48.13
N ILE A 689 -5.82 -28.74 -46.81
CA ILE A 689 -5.82 -30.03 -46.08
C ILE A 689 -6.87 -30.02 -44.98
N THR A 690 -7.31 -31.20 -44.55
CA THR A 690 -8.24 -31.35 -43.41
C THR A 690 -7.49 -31.41 -42.08
N SER A 691 -8.23 -31.24 -40.98
CA SER A 691 -7.73 -31.37 -39.60
C SER A 691 -7.14 -32.75 -39.27
N GLU A 692 -7.45 -33.77 -40.08
CA GLU A 692 -7.05 -35.17 -39.92
C GLU A 692 -5.63 -35.48 -40.41
N TYR A 693 -5.00 -34.58 -41.15
CA TYR A 693 -3.63 -34.78 -41.61
C TYR A 693 -2.66 -34.87 -40.42
N THR A 694 -1.66 -35.75 -40.53
CA THR A 694 -0.53 -35.75 -39.59
C THR A 694 0.47 -34.66 -39.97
N VAL A 695 1.26 -34.23 -38.99
CA VAL A 695 2.38 -33.29 -39.20
C VAL A 695 3.35 -33.81 -40.26
N LYS A 696 3.63 -35.11 -40.28
CA LYS A 696 4.50 -35.74 -41.28
C LYS A 696 3.92 -35.64 -42.68
N ASP A 697 2.64 -36.00 -42.84
CA ASP A 697 2.00 -36.03 -44.16
C ASP A 697 1.88 -34.62 -44.74
N ALA A 698 1.48 -33.66 -43.91
CA ALA A 698 1.43 -32.25 -44.29
C ALA A 698 2.82 -31.68 -44.63
N SER A 699 3.86 -32.04 -43.88
CA SER A 699 5.25 -31.61 -44.18
C SER A 699 5.77 -32.19 -45.49
N ASN A 700 5.39 -33.43 -45.82
CA ASN A 700 5.72 -34.03 -47.11
C ASN A 700 4.96 -33.35 -48.24
N LEU A 701 3.68 -33.04 -48.03
CA LEU A 701 2.85 -32.35 -49.03
C LEU A 701 3.40 -30.96 -49.36
N ILE A 702 3.86 -30.17 -48.38
CA ILE A 702 4.57 -28.89 -48.60
C ILE A 702 5.72 -29.06 -49.60
N LYS A 703 6.54 -30.11 -49.44
CA LYS A 703 7.69 -30.38 -50.33
C LYS A 703 7.25 -30.83 -51.71
N THR A 704 6.23 -31.69 -51.78
CA THR A 704 5.79 -32.34 -53.02
C THR A 704 5.07 -31.34 -53.92
N GLU A 705 4.21 -30.50 -53.33
CA GLU A 705 3.48 -29.44 -54.03
C GLU A 705 4.34 -28.17 -54.23
N ASN A 706 5.55 -28.12 -53.66
CA ASN A 706 6.45 -26.96 -53.70
C ASN A 706 5.77 -25.66 -53.25
N VAL A 707 5.01 -25.72 -52.16
CA VAL A 707 4.30 -24.58 -51.56
C VAL A 707 4.93 -24.16 -50.25
N ARG A 708 4.72 -22.91 -49.82
CA ARG A 708 5.26 -22.40 -48.54
C ARG A 708 4.44 -22.81 -47.32
N GLY A 709 3.18 -23.17 -47.51
CA GLY A 709 2.27 -23.56 -46.46
C GLY A 709 0.97 -24.13 -47.02
N LEU A 710 0.21 -24.79 -46.14
CA LEU A 710 -1.06 -25.46 -46.45
C LEU A 710 -2.18 -24.81 -45.65
N LEU A 711 -3.32 -24.57 -46.28
CA LEU A 711 -4.50 -24.05 -45.59
C LEU A 711 -5.25 -25.21 -44.92
N VAL A 712 -5.33 -25.20 -43.59
CA VAL A 712 -6.07 -26.20 -42.83
C VAL A 712 -7.53 -25.78 -42.78
N VAL A 713 -8.42 -26.61 -43.32
CA VAL A 713 -9.85 -26.33 -43.43
C VAL A 713 -10.69 -27.48 -42.91
N GLU A 714 -11.92 -27.17 -42.48
CA GLU A 714 -12.90 -28.15 -42.03
C GLU A 714 -14.26 -27.83 -42.64
N ASN A 715 -15.01 -28.86 -43.05
CA ASN A 715 -16.31 -28.68 -43.68
C ASN A 715 -17.42 -28.99 -42.67
N ASN A 716 -18.16 -27.96 -42.25
CA ASN A 716 -19.27 -28.11 -41.29
C ASN A 716 -20.62 -28.29 -42.00
N GLY A 717 -20.63 -28.94 -43.17
CA GLY A 717 -21.81 -29.25 -43.97
C GLY A 717 -22.29 -28.12 -44.88
N THR A 718 -22.38 -26.88 -44.38
CA THR A 718 -22.88 -25.72 -45.16
C THR A 718 -21.81 -24.66 -45.46
N LYS A 719 -20.66 -24.70 -44.78
CA LYS A 719 -19.59 -23.72 -44.91
C LYS A 719 -18.23 -24.37 -44.70
N LEU A 720 -17.27 -24.01 -45.55
CA LEU A 720 -15.86 -24.32 -45.35
C LEU A 720 -15.29 -23.36 -44.29
N CYS A 721 -14.80 -23.89 -43.19
CA CYS A 721 -14.16 -23.16 -42.10
C CYS A 721 -12.64 -23.24 -42.26
N VAL A 722 -11.94 -22.12 -42.11
CA VAL A 722 -10.47 -22.12 -42.06
C VAL A 722 -10.06 -22.27 -40.60
N LEU A 723 -9.23 -23.26 -40.30
CA LEU A 723 -8.74 -23.53 -38.95
C LEU A 723 -7.37 -22.89 -38.69
N GLY A 724 -6.55 -22.74 -39.73
CA GLY A 724 -5.22 -22.13 -39.64
C GLY A 724 -4.37 -22.39 -40.88
N VAL A 725 -3.10 -22.02 -40.80
CA VAL A 725 -2.09 -22.25 -41.84
C VAL A 725 -0.99 -23.15 -41.29
N PHE A 726 -0.74 -24.28 -41.94
CA PHE A 726 0.37 -25.18 -41.61
C PHE A 726 1.58 -24.81 -42.47
N ASP A 727 2.70 -24.42 -41.84
CA ASP A 727 3.88 -23.88 -42.52
C ASP A 727 5.19 -24.45 -41.94
N SER A 728 6.33 -23.91 -42.38
CA SER A 728 7.64 -24.32 -41.90
C SER A 728 7.93 -24.04 -40.42
N ASN A 729 7.09 -23.27 -39.69
CA ASN A 729 7.27 -23.05 -38.25
C ASN A 729 7.12 -24.36 -37.46
N VAL A 730 6.47 -25.38 -38.03
CA VAL A 730 6.40 -26.72 -37.43
C VAL A 730 7.78 -27.31 -37.14
N LEU A 731 8.82 -26.94 -37.89
CA LEU A 731 10.19 -27.41 -37.64
C LEU A 731 10.68 -27.00 -36.26
N ARG A 732 10.36 -25.77 -35.83
CA ARG A 732 10.72 -25.29 -34.49
C ARG A 732 10.01 -26.10 -33.40
N LEU A 733 8.74 -26.45 -33.62
CA LEU A 733 7.93 -27.25 -32.68
C LEU A 733 8.40 -28.71 -32.61
N LEU A 734 8.88 -29.26 -33.72
CA LEU A 734 9.50 -30.58 -33.78
C LEU A 734 10.84 -30.59 -33.03
N PHE A 735 11.71 -29.59 -33.27
CA PHE A 735 13.02 -29.49 -32.60
C PHE A 735 12.91 -29.21 -31.10
N SER A 736 11.88 -28.48 -30.65
CA SER A 736 11.61 -28.27 -29.22
C SER A 736 10.95 -29.47 -28.54
N GLY A 737 10.52 -30.50 -29.30
CA GLY A 737 9.79 -31.64 -28.79
C GLY A 737 8.32 -31.35 -28.41
N SER A 738 7.80 -30.16 -28.75
CA SER A 738 6.42 -29.75 -28.43
C SER A 738 5.37 -30.50 -29.27
N VAL A 739 5.77 -30.97 -30.45
CA VAL A 739 4.93 -31.73 -31.39
C VAL A 739 5.71 -32.93 -31.93
N LYS A 740 5.02 -34.03 -32.21
CA LYS A 740 5.57 -35.24 -32.84
C LYS A 740 5.14 -35.36 -34.31
N PRO A 741 5.91 -36.04 -35.18
CA PRO A 741 5.51 -36.27 -36.57
C PRO A 741 4.14 -36.97 -36.75
N THR A 742 3.74 -37.78 -35.77
CA THR A 742 2.45 -38.50 -35.74
C THR A 742 1.29 -37.66 -35.18
N ASP A 743 1.57 -36.50 -34.60
CA ASP A 743 0.50 -35.61 -34.12
C ASP A 743 -0.28 -35.02 -35.31
N LEU A 744 -1.54 -34.64 -35.09
CA LEU A 744 -2.38 -33.99 -36.08
C LEU A 744 -1.95 -32.53 -36.33
N VAL A 745 -2.18 -32.04 -37.56
CA VAL A 745 -1.82 -30.66 -37.97
C VAL A 745 -2.46 -29.58 -37.12
N VAL A 746 -3.63 -29.83 -36.53
CA VAL A 746 -4.32 -28.86 -35.65
C VAL A 746 -3.52 -28.48 -34.40
N LYS A 747 -2.56 -29.31 -33.99
CA LYS A 747 -1.66 -29.06 -32.86
C LYS A 747 -0.46 -28.17 -33.25
N ALA A 748 -0.16 -28.08 -34.55
CA ALA A 748 1.04 -27.44 -35.08
C ALA A 748 0.76 -26.23 -35.99
N MET A 749 -0.47 -26.08 -36.49
CA MET A 749 -0.84 -25.00 -37.40
C MET A 749 -0.77 -23.62 -36.72
N ASN A 750 -0.41 -22.61 -37.51
CA ASN A 750 -0.52 -21.23 -37.13
C ASN A 750 -1.99 -20.78 -37.20
N LYS A 751 -2.53 -20.33 -36.06
CA LYS A 751 -3.91 -19.84 -35.93
C LYS A 751 -4.01 -18.32 -36.12
N ASN A 752 -2.88 -17.64 -36.21
CA ASN A 752 -2.79 -16.20 -36.40
C ASN A 752 -2.80 -15.91 -37.91
N TYR A 753 -3.99 -15.66 -38.42
CA TYR A 753 -4.24 -15.26 -39.79
C TYR A 753 -5.48 -14.36 -39.84
N ARG A 754 -5.59 -13.55 -40.88
CA ARG A 754 -6.75 -12.67 -41.08
C ARG A 754 -7.51 -13.07 -42.33
N GLN A 755 -8.83 -13.17 -42.22
CA GLN A 755 -9.70 -13.34 -43.37
C GLN A 755 -10.09 -11.97 -43.91
N VAL A 756 -9.89 -11.75 -45.22
CA VAL A 756 -10.26 -10.51 -45.91
C VAL A 756 -11.13 -10.88 -47.11
N GLU A 757 -12.27 -10.19 -47.26
CA GLU A 757 -13.12 -10.36 -48.44
C GLU A 757 -12.43 -9.75 -49.67
N GLU A 758 -12.48 -10.44 -50.81
CA GLU A 758 -11.83 -10.02 -52.07
C GLU A 758 -12.26 -8.63 -52.57
N VAL A 759 -13.39 -8.10 -52.09
CA VAL A 759 -13.87 -6.74 -52.41
C VAL A 759 -13.08 -5.63 -51.73
N HIS A 760 -12.23 -5.95 -50.75
CA HIS A 760 -11.37 -4.98 -50.09
C HIS A 760 -10.04 -4.88 -50.84
N GLY A 761 -9.70 -3.69 -51.35
CA GLY A 761 -8.52 -3.46 -52.18
C GLY A 761 -7.18 -3.86 -51.54
N LEU A 762 -6.09 -3.77 -52.33
CA LEU A 762 -4.73 -4.14 -51.91
C LEU A 762 -4.26 -3.43 -50.63
N ASP A 763 -4.79 -2.24 -50.34
CA ASP A 763 -4.49 -1.50 -49.12
C ASP A 763 -4.91 -2.28 -47.86
N ARG A 764 -6.09 -2.91 -47.85
CA ARG A 764 -6.57 -3.69 -46.71
C ARG A 764 -5.76 -4.98 -46.54
N VAL A 765 -5.46 -5.67 -47.64
CA VAL A 765 -4.61 -6.87 -47.61
C VAL A 765 -3.22 -6.50 -47.10
N SER A 766 -2.65 -5.40 -47.58
CA SER A 766 -1.37 -4.88 -47.12
C SER A 766 -1.39 -4.52 -45.63
N ARG A 767 -2.46 -3.92 -45.10
CA ARG A 767 -2.62 -3.65 -43.66
C ARG A 767 -2.49 -4.93 -42.85
N GLU A 768 -3.26 -5.94 -43.21
CA GLU A 768 -3.32 -7.18 -42.44
C GLU A 768 -1.98 -7.94 -42.50
N LEU A 769 -1.29 -7.92 -43.65
CA LEU A 769 0.04 -8.54 -43.80
C LEU A 769 1.17 -7.86 -43.01
N THR A 770 0.97 -6.62 -42.53
CA THR A 770 1.95 -5.98 -41.63
C THR A 770 1.85 -6.47 -40.19
N ILE A 771 0.69 -7.04 -39.78
CA ILE A 771 0.52 -7.65 -38.44
C ILE A 771 0.70 -9.16 -38.54
N GLU A 772 0.02 -9.78 -39.50
CA GLU A 772 -0.14 -11.21 -39.58
C GLU A 772 0.77 -11.78 -40.67
N SER A 773 1.33 -12.95 -40.40
CA SER A 773 2.14 -13.67 -41.40
C SER A 773 1.29 -14.16 -42.58
N TYR A 774 -0.03 -14.25 -42.41
CA TYR A 774 -0.95 -14.78 -43.39
C TYR A 774 -2.25 -13.98 -43.46
N VAL A 775 -2.65 -13.65 -44.70
CA VAL A 775 -3.99 -13.17 -45.03
C VAL A 775 -4.65 -14.21 -45.93
N VAL A 776 -5.84 -14.64 -45.55
CA VAL A 776 -6.67 -15.57 -46.30
C VAL A 776 -7.75 -14.77 -47.01
N LEU A 777 -7.65 -14.70 -48.33
CA LEU A 777 -8.66 -14.05 -49.17
C LEU A 777 -9.87 -14.97 -49.31
N TRP A 778 -11.06 -14.40 -49.16
CA TRP A 778 -12.32 -15.14 -49.20
C TRP A 778 -13.33 -14.49 -50.14
N ASN A 779 -13.89 -15.30 -51.06
CA ASN A 779 -14.96 -14.87 -51.94
C ASN A 779 -16.33 -15.41 -51.44
N LYS A 780 -17.30 -14.51 -51.23
CA LYS A 780 -18.68 -14.87 -50.86
C LYS A 780 -19.45 -15.54 -52.02
N GLU A 781 -19.06 -15.33 -53.27
CA GLU A 781 -19.74 -15.88 -54.45
C GLU A 781 -19.45 -17.37 -54.68
N SER A 782 -18.40 -17.91 -54.07
CA SER A 782 -18.21 -19.36 -53.94
C SER A 782 -19.16 -19.98 -52.90
N LYS A 783 -20.47 -19.76 -53.08
CA LYS A 783 -21.46 -20.72 -52.62
C LYS A 783 -21.09 -22.06 -53.25
N VAL A 784 -20.80 -23.03 -52.39
CA VAL A 784 -20.63 -24.44 -52.73
C VAL A 784 -21.68 -24.82 -53.77
N LYS A 785 -21.29 -24.96 -55.03
CA LYS A 785 -21.98 -25.90 -55.91
C LYS A 785 -21.60 -27.28 -55.36
N PRO A 786 -22.56 -28.10 -54.90
CA PRO A 786 -22.25 -29.47 -54.58
C PRO A 786 -21.80 -30.13 -55.88
N PHE A 787 -20.53 -30.48 -55.98
CA PHE A 787 -20.11 -31.45 -56.97
C PHE A 787 -20.45 -32.83 -56.40
N GLN A 788 -21.32 -33.55 -57.11
CA GLN A 788 -21.47 -35.01 -57.00
C GLN A 788 -20.16 -35.70 -57.36
#